data_AF-A0A0F8X9V7-F1
#
_entry.id   AF-A0A0F8X9V7-F1
#
_cell.length_a   1.000
_cell.length_b   1.000
_cell.length_c   1.000
_cell.angle_alpha   90.00
_cell.angle_beta   90.00
_cell.angle_gamma   90.00
#
_symmetry.space_group_name_H-M   'P 1'
#
loop_
_entity.id
_entity.type
_entity.pdbx_description
1 polymer ?
#
loop_
_entity_poly.entity_id
_entity_poly.type
_entity_poly.pdbx_seq_one_letter_code
_entity_poly.pdbx_strand_id
1 'polypeptide(L)'
;MAESSTAEEGVLAFWHSFRLPILVALTTVIVIIRLRRKTQARRLKAATASSVPPSPRSSAPEKTIEKHEVPAVSEKKELKGPDRTAVTGKPAPGPKRVSGRKPQKVAGRRADTTDPEPALTFLQPIIFYASLTGNTERYAQLFLEDLRAAAQSQSDSENRERGLLPPQMHDLAYVDFDDYFTTAPKPPSTSPGTRYIYCFLIPSYNIDTILNTFLAHLDETHHDFRIDTGSLSTLAGFTVFGFGDKEGWPTEEEGFCSQAKELDRWMAKLTDKKRAYPLGFGDVKSDAESALKEWSRGLQEILGDIVEHGGLGEGVPGSGDPLESDEEDLDDEETDDAKQKARPRRKPRAVVDLEDIKMGSNSQAGSGSPIPVDFTTSGNPAVQSIQPTEKEMVPTTSPTYAALTKQGYTIVGSHSGVKICRWTKSALRGRGSCYKFSFYGIRSHLCMEATPSLSCSNKCIFCWRHGTNPVGTTWRWKVDSPELIFNGVKEGHYKKIKMMRGVPGVRAERFAEAMRIRHCALSLVGEPIFYPHINGFLDLLHSEHISSFLVCNAQHPDQLETLHRVTQLYVSIDASNRESLRKIDRPLHRDFWERFQRCLDILREKRHIQRTVFRLTLVKGFNVDDEVIGYANLVEKALPCFIEIKGVTYCGTSTSAGAGLTMQNVPFYEEVAQFVVSLNKELERRGLDYGIAAEHAHSCCVLIASRRFHVDGKWHSRIDYPRFFELLEQEKADGTSFRPEDYMKETEEWALWGNGGFDPNDERVHKRGKKAALQRALEA
;
A
#
# COMPACT_ATOMS: atom_id res chain seq x y z
N MET A 1 34.55 -64.67 -38.84
CA MET A 1 35.87 -64.06 -38.63
C MET A 1 36.26 -63.39 -39.94
N ALA A 2 36.68 -62.14 -40.05
CA ALA A 2 36.82 -61.04 -39.11
C ALA A 2 37.15 -59.83 -40.01
N GLU A 3 36.32 -58.80 -40.15
CA GLU A 3 36.73 -57.64 -40.96
C GLU A 3 35.97 -56.31 -40.76
N SER A 4 35.13 -56.14 -39.73
CA SER A 4 34.44 -54.85 -39.51
C SER A 4 34.80 -54.08 -38.23
N SER A 5 35.81 -54.49 -37.45
CA SER A 5 36.18 -53.78 -36.20
C SER A 5 37.32 -52.77 -36.33
N THR A 6 37.95 -52.65 -37.50
CA THR A 6 39.21 -51.88 -37.66
C THR A 6 39.00 -50.37 -37.83
N ALA A 7 37.85 -49.95 -38.36
CA ALA A 7 37.58 -48.52 -38.61
C ALA A 7 37.22 -47.76 -37.33
N GLU A 8 36.41 -48.35 -36.45
CA GLU A 8 35.98 -47.71 -35.20
C GLU A 8 37.13 -47.60 -34.19
N GLU A 9 37.99 -48.62 -34.09
CA GLU A 9 39.20 -48.58 -33.27
C GLU A 9 40.21 -47.54 -33.78
N GLY A 10 40.34 -47.38 -35.10
CA GLY A 10 41.22 -46.38 -35.71
C GLY A 10 40.78 -44.94 -35.42
N VAL A 11 39.48 -44.66 -35.48
CA VAL A 11 38.93 -43.34 -35.15
C VAL A 11 39.06 -43.04 -33.65
N LEU A 12 38.85 -44.05 -32.79
CA LEU A 12 39.01 -43.89 -31.35
C LEU A 12 40.48 -43.64 -30.97
N ALA A 13 41.42 -44.38 -31.57
CA ALA A 13 42.85 -44.19 -31.37
C ALA A 13 43.35 -42.82 -31.87
N PHE A 14 42.82 -42.36 -33.01
CA PHE A 14 43.08 -41.02 -33.53
C PHE A 14 42.55 -39.93 -32.59
N TRP A 15 41.32 -40.08 -32.11
CA TRP A 15 40.74 -39.17 -31.12
C TRP A 15 41.57 -39.12 -29.84
N HIS A 16 41.96 -40.27 -29.28
CA HIS A 16 42.77 -40.31 -28.06
C HIS A 16 44.16 -39.69 -28.23
N SER A 17 44.77 -39.81 -29.42
CA SER A 17 46.08 -39.23 -29.72
C SER A 17 46.03 -37.72 -29.93
N PHE A 18 44.96 -37.18 -30.52
CA PHE A 18 44.89 -35.77 -30.91
C PHE A 18 43.88 -34.92 -30.12
N ARG A 19 43.10 -35.49 -29.19
CA ARG A 19 42.10 -34.74 -28.40
C ARG A 19 42.70 -33.57 -27.61
N LEU A 20 43.86 -33.75 -27.00
CA LEU A 20 44.54 -32.71 -26.21
C LEU A 20 44.95 -31.51 -27.08
N PRO A 21 45.72 -31.68 -28.17
CA PRO A 21 46.05 -30.56 -29.05
C PRO A 21 44.82 -29.94 -29.73
N ILE A 22 43.80 -30.73 -30.08
CA ILE A 22 42.54 -30.21 -30.64
C ILE A 22 41.80 -29.32 -29.64
N LEU A 23 41.69 -29.74 -28.37
CA LEU A 23 41.04 -28.95 -27.31
C LEU A 23 41.84 -27.68 -26.97
N VAL A 24 43.17 -27.75 -26.98
CA VAL A 24 44.03 -26.57 -26.79
C VAL A 24 43.90 -25.59 -27.95
N ALA A 25 43.83 -26.07 -29.19
CA ALA A 25 43.60 -25.22 -30.37
C ALA A 25 42.22 -24.54 -30.31
N LEU A 26 41.16 -25.29 -29.99
CA LEU A 26 39.80 -24.77 -29.83
C LEU A 26 39.70 -23.71 -28.73
N THR A 27 40.30 -23.96 -27.57
CA THR A 27 40.31 -22.98 -26.47
C THR A 27 41.10 -21.72 -26.83
N THR A 28 42.22 -21.86 -27.54
CA THR A 28 43.02 -20.74 -28.03
C THR A 28 42.22 -19.89 -29.03
N VAL A 29 41.51 -20.52 -29.97
CA VAL A 29 40.63 -19.81 -30.93
C VAL A 29 39.50 -19.08 -30.20
N ILE A 30 38.87 -19.70 -29.20
CA ILE A 30 37.82 -19.06 -28.40
C ILE A 30 38.36 -17.84 -27.64
N VAL A 31 39.57 -17.94 -27.07
CA VAL A 31 40.23 -16.82 -26.38
C VAL A 31 40.56 -15.70 -27.34
N ILE A 32 41.07 -15.99 -28.54
CA ILE A 32 41.35 -15.00 -29.59
C ILE A 32 40.05 -14.32 -30.05
N ILE A 33 38.96 -15.07 -30.25
CA ILE A 33 37.65 -14.50 -30.60
C ILE A 33 37.12 -13.59 -29.49
N ARG A 34 37.24 -13.99 -28.22
CA ARG A 34 36.84 -13.15 -27.08
C ARG A 34 37.70 -11.88 -26.97
N LEU A 35 39.00 -11.99 -27.18
CA LEU A 35 39.90 -10.83 -27.20
C LEU A 35 39.56 -9.87 -28.35
N ARG A 36 39.28 -10.39 -29.56
CA ARG A 36 38.85 -9.59 -30.72
C ARG A 36 37.49 -8.90 -30.48
N ARG A 37 36.52 -9.60 -29.89
CA ARG A 37 35.23 -8.99 -29.51
C ARG A 37 35.40 -7.89 -28.46
N LYS A 38 36.29 -8.09 -27.48
CA LYS A 38 36.57 -7.10 -26.43
C LYS A 38 37.30 -5.87 -26.97
N THR A 39 38.22 -6.04 -27.92
CA THR A 39 38.90 -4.91 -28.59
C THR A 39 37.98 -4.18 -29.57
N GLN A 40 37.12 -4.89 -30.31
CA GLN A 40 36.07 -4.25 -31.13
C GLN A 40 35.07 -3.46 -30.28
N ALA A 41 34.60 -4.02 -29.15
CA ALA A 41 33.72 -3.31 -28.23
C ALA A 41 34.39 -2.06 -27.61
N ARG A 42 35.70 -2.11 -27.33
CA ARG A 42 36.48 -0.93 -26.92
C ARG A 42 36.63 0.10 -28.05
N ARG A 43 36.86 -0.32 -29.29
CA ARG A 43 36.91 0.58 -30.46
C ARG A 43 35.57 1.25 -30.74
N LEU A 44 34.45 0.53 -30.65
CA LEU A 44 33.12 1.13 -30.80
C LEU A 44 32.80 2.14 -29.68
N LYS A 45 33.21 1.86 -28.44
CA LYS A 45 33.06 2.82 -27.33
C LYS A 45 33.98 4.04 -27.43
N ALA A 46 35.15 3.91 -28.08
CA ALA A 46 36.03 5.06 -28.35
C ALA A 46 35.56 5.90 -29.55
N ALA A 47 34.96 5.27 -30.56
CA ALA A 47 34.43 5.94 -31.75
C ALA A 47 33.09 6.67 -31.51
N THR A 48 32.37 6.35 -30.44
CA THR A 48 31.11 7.02 -30.04
C THR A 48 31.30 8.13 -29.00
N ALA A 49 32.53 8.33 -28.50
CA ALA A 49 32.88 9.39 -27.55
C ALA A 49 33.58 10.60 -28.21
N SER A 50 33.67 10.65 -29.54
CA SER A 50 34.30 11.75 -30.27
C SER A 50 33.70 11.93 -31.67
N SER A 51 32.56 12.62 -31.76
CA SER A 51 32.15 13.33 -32.99
C SER A 51 30.98 14.27 -32.72
N VAL A 52 31.31 15.55 -32.49
CA VAL A 52 30.41 16.68 -32.80
C VAL A 52 30.53 16.95 -34.30
N PRO A 53 29.44 17.03 -35.08
CA PRO A 53 29.51 17.35 -36.51
C PRO A 53 29.64 18.86 -36.76
N PRO A 54 30.44 19.32 -37.75
CA PRO A 54 30.39 20.69 -38.23
C PRO A 54 29.39 20.86 -39.39
N SER A 55 28.59 21.92 -39.34
CA SER A 55 27.69 22.36 -40.41
C SER A 55 28.44 22.97 -41.62
N PRO A 56 27.87 22.92 -42.84
CA PRO A 56 28.58 23.28 -44.07
C PRO A 56 28.54 24.79 -44.38
N ARG A 57 29.59 25.25 -45.08
CA ARG A 57 29.78 26.62 -45.60
C ARG A 57 29.23 26.78 -47.02
N SER A 58 28.69 27.97 -47.29
CA SER A 58 28.82 28.76 -48.53
C SER A 58 28.21 30.14 -48.22
N SER A 59 28.76 31.32 -48.51
CA SER A 59 29.72 31.80 -49.52
C SER A 59 30.19 33.21 -49.13
N ALA A 60 31.46 33.54 -49.41
CA ALA A 60 32.01 34.91 -49.42
C ALA A 60 31.58 35.64 -50.73
N PRO A 61 31.90 36.93 -51.01
CA PRO A 61 32.99 37.82 -50.50
C PRO A 61 32.42 39.20 -50.02
N GLU A 62 33.12 40.24 -49.59
CA GLU A 62 34.48 40.76 -49.81
C GLU A 62 34.75 41.91 -48.80
N LYS A 63 36.02 42.20 -48.54
CA LYS A 63 36.50 43.34 -47.71
C LYS A 63 36.62 44.62 -48.54
N THR A 64 36.30 45.80 -47.98
CA THR A 64 37.10 47.04 -48.19
C THR A 64 36.78 48.16 -47.15
N ILE A 65 37.77 48.45 -46.28
CA ILE A 65 38.47 49.74 -46.00
C ILE A 65 37.71 51.03 -45.53
N GLU A 66 38.16 51.53 -44.35
CA GLU A 66 38.31 52.92 -43.83
C GLU A 66 37.06 53.82 -43.57
N LYS A 67 36.99 54.76 -42.60
CA LYS A 67 37.99 55.59 -41.88
C LYS A 67 37.33 56.35 -40.69
N HIS A 68 38.14 56.75 -39.69
CA HIS A 68 38.10 57.89 -38.73
C HIS A 68 36.77 58.30 -38.04
N GLU A 69 36.71 58.76 -36.78
CA GLU A 69 37.56 59.73 -36.07
C GLU A 69 37.29 59.70 -34.54
N VAL A 70 38.22 60.21 -33.73
CA VAL A 70 38.16 60.37 -32.25
C VAL A 70 37.54 61.75 -31.91
N PRO A 71 37.15 62.07 -30.65
CA PRO A 71 38.12 62.50 -29.64
C PRO A 71 37.85 62.00 -28.21
N ALA A 72 38.88 62.20 -27.39
CA ALA A 72 39.15 61.69 -26.04
C ALA A 72 38.28 62.26 -24.90
N VAL A 73 38.42 61.67 -23.70
CA VAL A 73 38.79 62.38 -22.45
C VAL A 73 39.07 61.36 -21.31
N SER A 74 40.34 61.42 -20.85
CA SER A 74 40.86 61.42 -19.47
C SER A 74 40.81 60.21 -18.49
N GLU A 75 42.05 59.75 -18.23
CA GLU A 75 42.72 59.56 -16.92
C GLU A 75 42.57 58.28 -16.05
N LYS A 76 43.57 57.39 -16.25
CA LYS A 76 44.67 56.99 -15.33
C LYS A 76 44.43 56.37 -13.94
N LYS A 77 45.03 55.16 -13.83
CA LYS A 77 46.09 54.69 -12.89
C LYS A 77 45.75 53.81 -11.66
N GLU A 78 46.13 52.53 -11.81
CA GLU A 78 47.21 51.77 -11.12
C GLU A 78 47.28 51.57 -9.57
N LEU A 79 47.25 50.27 -9.22
CA LEU A 79 48.17 49.45 -8.39
C LEU A 79 48.31 49.56 -6.83
N LYS A 80 48.36 48.34 -6.26
CA LYS A 80 49.08 47.80 -5.06
C LYS A 80 48.45 47.92 -3.65
N GLY A 81 48.36 46.78 -2.95
CA GLY A 81 48.09 46.64 -1.50
C GLY A 81 49.35 46.88 -0.64
N PRO A 82 49.53 46.30 0.57
CA PRO A 82 48.63 45.55 1.46
C PRO A 82 48.61 46.07 2.95
N ASP A 83 47.72 45.47 3.76
CA ASP A 83 47.78 45.20 5.22
C ASP A 83 48.00 46.32 6.27
N ARG A 84 47.02 46.48 7.21
CA ARG A 84 47.17 46.49 8.70
C ARG A 84 46.07 47.28 9.48
N THR A 85 45.62 46.62 10.56
CA THR A 85 45.19 47.11 11.90
C THR A 85 43.96 48.02 12.11
N ALA A 86 42.94 47.41 12.73
CA ALA A 86 42.17 47.77 13.95
C ALA A 86 41.63 49.20 14.23
N VAL A 87 40.40 49.19 14.78
CA VAL A 87 39.78 50.06 15.82
C VAL A 87 38.50 50.83 15.39
N THR A 88 37.60 50.85 16.37
CA THR A 88 36.16 51.15 16.51
C THR A 88 35.65 52.56 16.20
N GLY A 89 34.37 52.69 15.81
CA GLY A 89 33.55 53.91 15.96
C GLY A 89 32.16 53.86 15.25
N LYS A 90 31.07 54.07 16.01
CA LYS A 90 29.65 54.26 15.56
C LYS A 90 29.42 55.72 15.06
N PRO A 91 28.41 56.06 14.21
CA PRO A 91 26.98 56.21 14.59
C PRO A 91 25.92 55.89 13.50
N ALA A 92 24.63 55.85 13.91
CA ALA A 92 23.41 55.59 13.11
C ALA A 92 22.87 56.90 12.44
N PRO A 93 21.69 56.94 11.75
CA PRO A 93 20.78 55.89 11.25
C PRO A 93 20.34 56.08 9.77
N GLY A 94 19.85 55.01 9.13
CA GLY A 94 19.20 55.01 7.81
C GLY A 94 18.48 53.68 7.54
N PRO A 95 17.43 53.64 6.70
CA PRO A 95 16.33 52.67 6.82
C PRO A 95 16.76 51.24 6.43
N LYS A 96 16.46 50.26 7.29
CA LYS A 96 16.84 48.85 7.09
C LYS A 96 15.85 48.13 6.18
N ARG A 97 16.31 47.88 4.96
CA ARG A 97 15.78 46.88 4.02
C ARG A 97 15.96 45.48 4.62
N VAL A 98 14.86 44.78 4.92
CA VAL A 98 14.89 43.39 5.39
C VAL A 98 15.32 42.50 4.23
N SER A 99 16.54 41.97 4.31
CA SER A 99 17.03 40.90 3.43
C SER A 99 17.22 39.65 4.28
N GLY A 100 16.45 38.60 4.00
CA GLY A 100 16.55 37.32 4.68
C GLY A 100 17.86 36.61 4.30
N ARG A 101 18.83 36.61 5.21
CA ARG A 101 19.97 35.67 5.16
C ARG A 101 19.56 34.39 5.89
N LYS A 102 19.65 33.25 5.20
CA LYS A 102 19.62 31.91 5.81
C LYS A 102 20.70 31.81 6.91
N PRO A 103 20.40 31.28 8.11
CA PRO A 103 21.43 30.91 9.06
C PRO A 103 22.30 29.77 8.49
N GLN A 104 23.62 29.91 8.65
CA GLN A 104 24.59 28.87 8.31
C GLN A 104 24.38 27.62 9.18
N LYS A 105 24.41 26.45 8.54
CA LYS A 105 24.57 25.15 9.20
C LYS A 105 25.89 25.13 9.97
N VAL A 106 25.83 25.20 11.30
CA VAL A 106 26.91 24.72 12.17
C VAL A 106 26.71 23.21 12.33
N ALA A 107 27.73 22.46 11.94
CA ALA A 107 27.80 21.03 12.11
C ALA A 107 27.82 20.68 13.62
N GLY A 108 26.78 20.01 14.10
CA GLY A 108 26.73 19.48 15.45
C GLY A 108 27.66 18.28 15.62
N ARG A 109 28.78 18.51 16.30
CA ARG A 109 29.51 17.51 17.08
C ARG A 109 28.52 16.77 17.99
N ARG A 110 28.70 15.46 18.13
CA ARG A 110 28.21 14.72 19.30
C ARG A 110 28.79 15.39 20.55
N ALA A 111 27.92 15.97 21.37
CA ALA A 111 28.15 16.14 22.79
C ALA A 111 27.29 15.07 23.47
N ASP A 112 27.95 14.09 24.07
CA ASP A 112 27.41 13.45 25.27
C ASP A 112 27.32 14.54 26.32
N THR A 113 26.13 15.09 26.53
CA THR A 113 25.75 15.81 27.74
C THR A 113 24.27 15.53 27.98
N THR A 114 24.00 14.68 28.96
CA THR A 114 22.76 14.71 29.74
C THR A 114 22.49 16.14 30.19
N ASP A 115 21.60 16.83 29.50
CA ASP A 115 20.83 17.92 30.12
C ASP A 115 19.49 17.29 30.53
N PRO A 116 19.23 17.11 31.84
CA PRO A 116 17.93 16.64 32.30
C PRO A 116 16.87 17.68 31.89
N GLU A 117 15.74 17.23 31.31
CA GLU A 117 14.56 18.10 31.30
C GLU A 117 14.32 18.58 32.74
N PRO A 118 14.00 19.87 32.95
CA PRO A 118 13.76 20.37 34.30
C PRO A 118 12.66 19.52 34.93
N ALA A 119 12.98 18.92 36.09
CA ALA A 119 12.04 18.09 36.83
C ALA A 119 10.75 18.89 37.05
N LEU A 120 9.60 18.25 36.77
CA LEU A 120 8.28 18.87 36.97
C LEU A 120 8.23 19.44 38.39
N THR A 121 8.11 20.76 38.46
CA THR A 121 8.10 21.51 39.72
C THR A 121 6.65 21.88 40.04
N PHE A 122 5.91 22.42 39.08
CA PHE A 122 4.52 22.81 39.29
C PHE A 122 3.62 22.35 38.15
N LEU A 123 2.40 21.96 38.48
CA LEU A 123 1.36 21.63 37.51
C LEU A 123 0.28 22.72 37.55
N GLN A 124 -0.03 23.32 36.41
CA GLN A 124 -1.02 24.39 36.28
C GLN A 124 -2.22 23.90 35.46
N PRO A 125 -3.37 23.63 36.09
CA PRO A 125 -4.60 23.35 35.37
C PRO A 125 -5.16 24.60 34.69
N ILE A 126 -5.57 24.45 33.43
CA ILE A 126 -6.31 25.45 32.67
C ILE A 126 -7.62 24.83 32.20
N ILE A 127 -8.73 25.44 32.60
CA ILE A 127 -10.10 25.02 32.30
C ILE A 127 -10.61 25.86 31.14
N PHE A 128 -10.97 25.21 30.04
CA PHE A 128 -11.64 25.82 28.90
C PHE A 128 -13.10 25.36 28.87
N TYR A 129 -14.02 26.31 28.73
CA TYR A 129 -15.44 25.99 28.57
C TYR A 129 -16.06 26.82 27.45
N ALA A 130 -17.22 26.36 26.96
CA ALA A 130 -18.09 27.15 26.10
C ALA A 130 -19.53 27.04 26.59
N SER A 131 -20.27 28.15 26.56
CA SER A 131 -21.64 28.20 27.08
C SER A 131 -22.48 29.15 26.25
N LEU A 132 -23.69 28.71 25.85
CA LEU A 132 -24.68 29.60 25.21
C LEU A 132 -25.72 30.12 26.22
N THR A 133 -26.13 29.26 27.16
CA THR A 133 -27.24 29.53 28.10
C THR A 133 -26.78 29.68 29.55
N GLY A 134 -25.47 29.70 29.81
CA GLY A 134 -24.89 29.84 31.16
C GLY A 134 -24.78 28.54 31.97
N ASN A 135 -25.40 27.45 31.53
CA ASN A 135 -25.38 26.19 32.28
C ASN A 135 -23.98 25.56 32.38
N THR A 136 -23.23 25.48 31.27
CA THR A 136 -21.86 24.96 31.28
C THR A 136 -20.93 25.85 32.10
N GLU A 137 -21.14 27.17 32.08
CA GLU A 137 -20.38 28.12 32.89
C GLU A 137 -20.56 27.83 34.39
N ARG A 138 -21.78 27.57 34.84
CA ARG A 138 -22.04 27.16 36.23
C ARG A 138 -21.29 25.87 36.60
N TYR A 139 -21.29 24.86 35.72
CA TYR A 139 -20.55 23.62 35.94
C TYR A 139 -19.02 23.84 35.95
N ALA A 140 -18.51 24.73 35.11
CA ALA A 140 -17.10 25.11 35.10
C ALA A 140 -16.69 25.86 36.38
N GLN A 141 -17.57 26.71 36.93
CA GLN A 141 -17.34 27.37 38.22
C GLN A 141 -17.29 26.36 39.38
N LEU A 142 -18.20 25.37 39.41
CA LEU A 142 -18.16 24.30 40.41
C LEU A 142 -16.87 23.48 40.31
N PHE A 143 -16.50 23.09 39.09
CA PHE A 143 -15.27 22.34 38.84
C PHE A 143 -14.00 23.15 39.20
N LEU A 144 -14.02 24.47 38.99
CA LEU A 144 -12.96 25.38 39.39
C LEU A 144 -12.79 25.44 40.93
N GLU A 145 -13.90 25.49 41.67
CA GLU A 145 -13.89 25.46 43.14
C GLU A 145 -13.36 24.13 43.67
N ASP A 146 -13.79 23.02 43.08
CA ASP A 146 -13.32 21.66 43.43
C ASP A 146 -11.80 21.52 43.22
N LEU A 147 -11.28 21.93 42.04
CA LEU A 147 -9.85 21.90 41.77
C LEU A 147 -9.06 22.88 42.63
N ARG A 148 -9.64 24.03 43.01
CA ARG A 148 -9.00 24.99 43.93
C ARG A 148 -8.90 24.42 45.34
N ALA A 149 -9.94 23.73 45.81
CA ALA A 149 -9.91 23.03 47.09
C ALA A 149 -8.88 21.90 47.08
N ALA A 150 -8.79 21.13 45.98
CA ALA A 150 -7.77 20.10 45.80
C ALA A 150 -6.34 20.70 45.85
N ALA A 151 -6.09 21.80 45.13
CA ALA A 151 -4.81 22.49 45.14
C ALA A 151 -4.41 23.01 46.53
N GLN A 152 -5.38 23.49 47.32
CA GLN A 152 -5.14 23.92 48.71
C GLN A 152 -4.87 22.73 49.66
N SER A 153 -5.52 21.59 49.43
CA SER A 153 -5.30 20.39 50.24
C SER A 153 -3.95 19.72 49.98
N GLN A 154 -3.43 19.84 48.76
CA GLN A 154 -2.14 19.28 48.34
C GLN A 154 -0.96 20.23 48.54
N SER A 155 -1.20 21.48 48.96
CA SER A 155 -0.14 22.42 49.32
C SER A 155 0.33 22.18 50.76
N ASP A 156 1.14 21.14 50.98
CA ASP A 156 1.73 20.87 52.30
C ASP A 156 2.80 21.91 52.70
N SER A 157 2.76 22.33 53.97
CA SER A 157 3.58 23.40 54.54
C SER A 157 5.10 23.09 54.61
N GLU A 158 5.53 21.86 54.34
CA GLU A 158 6.94 21.45 54.49
C GLU A 158 7.71 21.23 53.17
N ASN A 159 7.03 21.07 52.02
CA ASN A 159 7.68 20.82 50.72
C ASN A 159 7.31 21.90 49.68
N ARG A 160 7.97 23.06 49.72
CA ARG A 160 7.74 24.19 48.80
C ARG A 160 8.24 23.96 47.36
N GLU A 161 8.80 22.80 47.07
CA GLU A 161 9.49 22.55 45.79
C GLU A 161 8.62 21.86 44.74
N ARG A 162 7.44 21.29 45.08
CA ARG A 162 6.50 20.75 44.09
C ARG A 162 5.03 20.92 44.49
N GLY A 163 4.13 21.19 43.55
CA GLY A 163 2.69 21.28 43.85
C GLY A 163 1.76 21.63 42.69
N LEU A 164 0.46 21.52 42.95
CA LEU A 164 -0.62 21.93 42.05
C LEU A 164 -0.92 23.43 42.23
N LEU A 165 -0.84 24.21 41.16
CA LEU A 165 -1.16 25.64 41.20
C LEU A 165 -2.67 25.89 41.11
N PRO A 166 -3.18 27.03 41.61
CA PRO A 166 -4.60 27.36 41.50
C PRO A 166 -5.07 27.36 40.04
N PRO A 167 -6.16 26.66 39.69
CA PRO A 167 -6.64 26.52 38.32
C PRO A 167 -7.01 27.88 37.68
N GLN A 168 -6.74 28.00 36.38
CA GLN A 168 -7.18 29.14 35.55
C GLN A 168 -8.41 28.73 34.74
N MET A 169 -9.32 29.67 34.47
CA MET A 169 -10.53 29.41 33.71
C MET A 169 -10.66 30.41 32.56
N HIS A 170 -10.92 29.90 31.37
CA HIS A 170 -11.11 30.68 30.16
C HIS A 170 -12.37 30.23 29.41
N ASP A 171 -13.12 31.20 28.92
CA ASP A 171 -14.23 30.97 28.00
C ASP A 171 -13.71 31.01 26.56
N LEU A 172 -13.95 29.94 25.81
CA LEU A 172 -13.54 29.80 24.41
C LEU A 172 -14.12 30.90 23.51
N ALA A 173 -15.21 31.56 23.91
CA ALA A 173 -15.75 32.71 23.16
C ALA A 173 -14.86 33.97 23.21
N TYR A 174 -13.98 34.08 24.20
CA TYR A 174 -13.15 35.28 24.43
C TYR A 174 -11.64 35.01 24.34
N VAL A 175 -11.25 33.77 24.01
CA VAL A 175 -9.86 33.36 23.85
C VAL A 175 -9.46 33.48 22.38
N ASP A 176 -8.30 34.06 22.12
CA ASP A 176 -7.64 33.91 20.82
C ASP A 176 -7.01 32.50 20.76
N PHE A 177 -7.43 31.71 19.77
CA PHE A 177 -7.05 30.30 19.73
C PHE A 177 -5.54 30.10 19.49
N ASP A 178 -4.89 31.02 18.78
CA ASP A 178 -3.46 30.95 18.49
C ASP A 178 -2.60 31.03 19.77
N ASP A 179 -3.10 31.71 20.82
CA ASP A 179 -2.36 31.90 22.07
C ASP A 179 -2.21 30.59 22.88
N TYR A 180 -3.15 29.65 22.74
CA TYR A 180 -3.22 28.44 23.56
C TYR A 180 -3.13 27.14 22.76
N PHE A 181 -3.61 27.12 21.52
CA PHE A 181 -3.81 25.88 20.76
C PHE A 181 -2.84 25.70 19.58
N THR A 182 -2.12 26.76 19.20
CA THR A 182 -1.02 26.69 18.20
C THR A 182 0.32 26.34 18.85
N THR A 183 0.59 26.81 20.07
CA THR A 183 1.78 26.44 20.85
C THR A 183 1.45 26.46 22.33
N ALA A 184 1.99 25.51 23.10
CA ALA A 184 1.75 25.53 24.54
C ALA A 184 2.31 26.80 25.22
N PRO A 185 1.63 27.34 26.23
CA PRO A 185 2.09 28.50 26.99
C PRO A 185 3.49 28.29 27.58
N LYS A 186 4.33 29.33 27.51
CA LYS A 186 5.67 29.27 28.10
C LYS A 186 5.55 29.31 29.63
N PRO A 187 6.38 28.55 30.36
CA PRO A 187 6.42 28.65 31.82
C PRO A 187 6.87 30.06 32.24
N PRO A 188 6.37 30.61 33.36
CA PRO A 188 6.80 31.90 33.85
C PRO A 188 8.30 31.87 34.20
N SER A 189 9.00 32.99 33.97
CA SER A 189 10.44 33.12 34.25
C SER A 189 10.82 32.90 35.71
N THR A 190 9.84 33.01 36.62
CA THR A 190 9.97 32.74 38.06
C THR A 190 9.95 31.25 38.40
N SER A 191 9.42 30.37 37.53
CA SER A 191 9.25 28.94 37.80
C SER A 191 9.34 28.13 36.49
N PRO A 192 10.55 27.87 35.97
CA PRO A 192 10.76 27.25 34.65
C PRO A 192 10.31 25.78 34.55
N GLY A 193 10.09 25.10 35.68
CA GLY A 193 9.59 23.72 35.73
C GLY A 193 8.06 23.58 35.78
N THR A 194 7.32 24.63 35.41
CA THR A 194 5.85 24.61 35.37
C THR A 194 5.34 23.97 34.08
N ARG A 195 4.49 22.95 34.16
CA ARG A 195 3.78 22.39 33.00
C ARG A 195 2.28 22.64 33.12
N TYR A 196 1.62 22.77 31.97
CA TYR A 196 0.19 23.05 31.89
C TYR A 196 -0.58 21.77 31.55
N ILE A 197 -1.78 21.63 32.10
CA ILE A 197 -2.74 20.58 31.75
C ILE A 197 -4.06 21.22 31.34
N TYR A 198 -4.60 20.79 30.20
CA TYR A 198 -5.83 21.37 29.63
C TYR A 198 -7.05 20.52 29.98
N CYS A 199 -8.06 21.16 30.57
CA CYS A 199 -9.32 20.54 30.93
C CYS A 199 -10.46 21.22 30.15
N PHE A 200 -11.21 20.47 29.35
CA PHE A 200 -12.28 21.03 28.52
C PHE A 200 -13.65 20.61 29.05
N LEU A 201 -14.56 21.58 29.23
CA LEU A 201 -15.95 21.36 29.60
C LEU A 201 -16.84 21.89 28.47
N ILE A 202 -17.34 21.00 27.62
CA ILE A 202 -17.92 21.37 26.33
C ILE A 202 -19.33 20.80 26.17
N PRO A 203 -20.35 21.64 25.91
CA PRO A 203 -21.69 21.19 25.56
C PRO A 203 -21.77 20.77 24.10
N SER A 204 -22.76 19.95 23.75
CA SER A 204 -23.10 19.64 22.35
C SER A 204 -24.37 20.38 21.92
N TYR A 205 -24.28 21.11 20.79
CA TYR A 205 -25.37 21.88 20.21
C TYR A 205 -25.66 21.44 18.77
N ASN A 206 -26.94 21.44 18.38
CA ASN A 206 -27.37 21.16 17.00
C ASN A 206 -27.45 22.43 16.13
N ILE A 207 -26.70 23.47 16.50
CA ILE A 207 -26.69 24.77 15.83
C ILE A 207 -25.24 25.22 15.63
N ASP A 208 -25.05 26.20 14.76
CA ASP A 208 -23.73 26.76 14.55
C ASP A 208 -23.30 27.63 15.74
N THR A 209 -22.15 27.33 16.33
CA THR A 209 -21.65 27.99 17.55
C THR A 209 -20.14 28.17 17.48
N ILE A 210 -19.58 28.90 18.45
CA ILE A 210 -18.12 29.08 18.58
C ILE A 210 -17.35 27.75 18.64
N LEU A 211 -17.98 26.67 19.11
CA LEU A 211 -17.37 25.35 19.15
C LEU A 211 -17.03 24.82 17.77
N ASN A 212 -17.82 25.13 16.73
CA ASN A 212 -17.51 24.70 15.37
C ASN A 212 -16.30 25.47 14.82
N THR A 213 -16.22 26.78 15.10
CA THR A 213 -15.05 27.59 14.75
C THR A 213 -13.80 27.09 15.48
N PHE A 214 -13.93 26.72 16.75
CA PHE A 214 -12.84 26.19 17.56
C PHE A 214 -12.37 24.81 17.05
N LEU A 215 -13.28 23.88 16.78
CA LEU A 215 -12.97 22.56 16.24
C LEU A 215 -12.31 22.66 14.85
N ALA A 216 -12.83 23.54 13.97
CA ALA A 216 -12.22 23.83 12.68
C ALA A 216 -10.81 24.41 12.83
N HIS A 217 -10.57 25.29 13.81
CA HIS A 217 -9.23 25.80 14.09
C HIS A 217 -8.25 24.70 14.53
N LEU A 218 -8.68 23.75 15.36
CA LEU A 218 -7.83 22.61 15.75
C LEU A 218 -7.53 21.68 14.57
N ASP A 219 -8.51 21.44 13.70
CA ASP A 219 -8.36 20.69 12.45
C ASP A 219 -7.36 21.39 11.50
N GLU A 220 -7.54 22.68 11.26
CA GLU A 220 -6.62 23.51 10.46
C GLU A 220 -5.22 23.52 11.06
N THR A 221 -5.08 23.62 12.38
CA THR A 221 -3.80 23.64 13.09
C THR A 221 -3.06 22.32 12.95
N HIS A 222 -3.77 21.19 13.01
CA HIS A 222 -3.20 19.86 12.79
C HIS A 222 -2.73 19.67 11.34
N HIS A 223 -3.47 20.23 10.37
CA HIS A 223 -3.17 20.11 8.94
C HIS A 223 -2.25 21.23 8.39
N ASP A 224 -1.93 22.26 9.18
CA ASP A 224 -1.00 23.31 8.80
C ASP A 224 0.44 22.81 8.81
N PHE A 225 1.03 22.63 7.62
CA PHE A 225 2.41 22.20 7.43
C PHE A 225 3.48 23.09 8.10
N ARG A 226 3.11 24.30 8.55
CA ARG A 226 4.00 25.24 9.27
C ARG A 226 4.08 24.91 10.76
N ILE A 227 3.10 24.21 11.30
CA ILE A 227 2.97 23.83 12.70
C ILE A 227 3.37 22.36 12.84
N ASP A 228 4.05 22.01 13.93
CA ASP A 228 4.44 20.61 14.17
C ASP A 228 3.19 19.79 14.55
N THR A 229 3.08 18.54 14.07
CA THR A 229 1.91 17.68 14.31
C THR A 229 1.68 17.42 15.81
N GLY A 230 2.73 17.53 16.62
CA GLY A 230 2.68 17.52 18.09
C GLY A 230 2.94 18.89 18.72
N SER A 231 2.36 19.96 18.19
CA SER A 231 2.58 21.34 18.65
C SER A 231 2.33 21.56 20.15
N LEU A 232 1.44 20.77 20.74
CA LEU A 232 1.07 20.80 22.15
C LEU A 232 1.69 19.65 22.96
N SER A 233 2.67 18.94 22.42
CA SER A 233 3.37 17.82 23.09
C SER A 233 4.10 18.22 24.38
N THR A 234 4.35 19.51 24.60
CA THR A 234 4.96 20.05 25.82
C THR A 234 3.99 20.18 26.99
N LEU A 235 2.67 20.03 26.76
CA LEU A 235 1.68 19.93 27.83
C LEU A 235 1.91 18.66 28.67
N ALA A 236 1.52 18.73 29.95
CA ALA A 236 1.50 17.56 30.82
C ALA A 236 0.44 16.55 30.38
N GLY A 237 -0.66 17.04 29.81
CA GLY A 237 -1.71 16.25 29.17
C GLY A 237 -2.98 17.07 28.94
N PHE A 238 -4.02 16.41 28.44
CA PHE A 238 -5.35 17.00 28.29
C PHE A 238 -6.45 16.04 28.74
N THR A 239 -7.64 16.58 29.01
CA THR A 239 -8.85 15.80 29.29
C THR A 239 -10.11 16.57 28.91
N VAL A 240 -11.18 15.87 28.54
CA VAL A 240 -12.42 16.46 28.02
C VAL A 240 -13.61 15.87 28.76
N PHE A 241 -14.58 16.73 29.11
CA PHE A 241 -15.88 16.35 29.64
C PHE A 241 -16.98 16.97 28.76
N GLY A 242 -17.84 16.11 28.21
CA GLY A 242 -18.95 16.50 27.35
C GLY A 242 -20.28 16.59 28.08
N PHE A 243 -21.04 17.65 27.81
CA PHE A 243 -22.45 17.76 28.22
C PHE A 243 -23.36 17.56 27.01
N GLY A 244 -24.29 16.61 27.07
CA GLY A 244 -25.21 16.31 25.99
C GLY A 244 -26.62 16.02 26.50
N ASP A 245 -27.62 16.15 25.64
CA ASP A 245 -28.99 15.69 25.91
C ASP A 245 -29.19 14.37 25.15
N LYS A 246 -29.62 13.31 25.84
CA LYS A 246 -29.90 12.01 25.20
C LYS A 246 -31.21 12.00 24.40
N GLU A 247 -32.15 12.89 24.70
CA GLU A 247 -33.54 12.83 24.21
C GLU A 247 -33.87 13.88 23.12
N GLY A 248 -32.86 14.54 22.54
CA GLY A 248 -33.03 15.64 21.59
C GLY A 248 -32.60 15.37 20.14
N TRP A 249 -32.11 14.16 19.84
CA TRP A 249 -31.40 13.85 18.60
C TRP A 249 -32.02 12.68 17.81
N PRO A 250 -31.91 12.66 16.46
CA PRO A 250 -32.43 11.57 15.63
C PRO A 250 -31.85 10.19 15.99
N THR A 251 -30.59 10.15 16.42
CA THR A 251 -29.91 8.98 16.98
C THR A 251 -29.03 9.40 18.16
N GLU A 252 -28.85 8.51 19.15
CA GLU A 252 -28.02 8.77 20.33
C GLU A 252 -26.53 8.97 19.95
N GLU A 253 -26.07 8.24 18.93
CA GLU A 253 -24.68 8.24 18.46
C GLU A 253 -24.26 9.55 17.77
N GLU A 254 -25.18 10.21 17.03
CA GLU A 254 -24.91 11.46 16.30
C GLU A 254 -24.93 12.71 17.19
N GLY A 255 -25.65 12.65 18.32
CA GLY A 255 -26.01 13.85 19.09
C GLY A 255 -25.49 13.93 20.51
N PHE A 256 -25.35 12.79 21.20
CA PHE A 256 -24.91 12.78 22.58
C PHE A 256 -23.40 13.04 22.67
N CYS A 257 -23.04 14.22 23.18
CA CYS A 257 -21.65 14.66 23.41
C CYS A 257 -20.75 14.63 22.16
N SER A 258 -21.31 14.78 20.95
CA SER A 258 -20.58 14.64 19.68
C SER A 258 -19.42 15.64 19.53
N GLN A 259 -19.64 16.91 19.86
CA GLN A 259 -18.58 17.94 19.79
C GLN A 259 -17.44 17.69 20.79
N ALA A 260 -17.72 17.06 21.93
CA ALA A 260 -16.71 16.68 22.91
C ALA A 260 -15.87 15.48 22.44
N LYS A 261 -16.49 14.52 21.74
CA LYS A 261 -15.77 13.40 21.09
C LYS A 261 -14.83 13.90 19.99
N GLU A 262 -15.29 14.86 19.19
CA GLU A 262 -14.47 15.46 18.13
C GLU A 262 -13.29 16.25 18.70
N LEU A 263 -13.51 17.04 19.76
CA LEU A 263 -12.44 17.76 20.45
C LEU A 263 -11.38 16.81 21.00
N ASP A 264 -11.80 15.73 21.66
CA ASP A 264 -10.87 14.73 22.21
C ASP A 264 -10.02 14.07 21.11
N ARG A 265 -10.60 13.81 19.93
CA ARG A 265 -9.87 13.32 18.74
C ARG A 265 -8.76 14.28 18.32
N TRP A 266 -9.05 15.57 18.18
CA TRP A 266 -8.06 16.56 17.73
C TRP A 266 -6.99 16.83 18.77
N MET A 267 -7.36 16.98 20.04
CA MET A 267 -6.40 17.18 21.12
C MET A 267 -5.48 15.96 21.32
N ALA A 268 -5.97 14.74 21.10
CA ALA A 268 -5.14 13.53 21.11
C ALA A 268 -4.04 13.57 20.03
N LYS A 269 -4.35 14.11 18.85
CA LYS A 269 -3.37 14.26 17.76
C LYS A 269 -2.34 15.36 18.10
N LEU A 270 -2.78 16.54 18.55
CA LEU A 270 -1.93 17.71 18.82
C LEU A 270 -1.00 17.54 20.04
N THR A 271 -1.37 16.70 21.02
CA THR A 271 -0.61 16.47 22.27
C THR A 271 0.26 15.21 22.26
N ASP A 272 0.42 14.56 21.11
CA ASP A 272 1.11 13.26 20.98
C ASP A 272 0.50 12.18 21.91
N LYS A 273 -0.84 12.13 21.95
CA LYS A 273 -1.66 11.15 22.69
C LYS A 273 -1.51 11.18 24.21
N LYS A 274 -1.07 12.32 24.78
CA LYS A 274 -0.97 12.53 26.23
C LYS A 274 -2.33 12.87 26.86
N ARG A 275 -3.25 11.91 26.89
CA ARG A 275 -4.52 12.05 27.62
C ARG A 275 -4.28 11.83 29.11
N ALA A 276 -4.63 12.80 29.94
CA ALA A 276 -4.45 12.73 31.38
C ALA A 276 -5.53 11.90 32.08
N TYR A 277 -6.79 12.06 31.67
CA TYR A 277 -7.92 11.31 32.21
C TYR A 277 -8.96 11.02 31.11
N PRO A 278 -9.67 9.88 31.13
CA PRO A 278 -10.63 9.50 30.10
C PRO A 278 -11.71 10.56 29.81
N LEU A 279 -12.21 10.55 28.57
CA LEU A 279 -13.34 11.37 28.15
C LEU A 279 -14.57 11.07 29.02
N GLY A 280 -15.11 12.11 29.67
CA GLY A 280 -16.32 12.02 30.48
C GLY A 280 -17.56 12.49 29.75
N PHE A 281 -18.73 11.98 30.15
CA PHE A 281 -20.03 12.38 29.60
C PHE A 281 -21.01 12.66 30.74
N GLY A 282 -21.82 13.70 30.60
CA GLY A 282 -22.93 13.98 31.49
C GLY A 282 -24.19 14.32 30.70
N ASP A 283 -25.31 13.70 31.07
CA ASP A 283 -26.61 14.04 30.49
C ASP A 283 -27.22 15.24 31.24
N VAL A 284 -27.48 16.31 30.51
CA VAL A 284 -27.96 17.60 31.06
C VAL A 284 -29.28 17.44 31.81
N LYS A 285 -30.10 16.44 31.46
CA LYS A 285 -31.42 16.22 32.07
C LYS A 285 -31.39 15.30 33.29
N SER A 286 -30.43 14.37 33.39
CA SER A 286 -30.48 13.28 34.37
C SER A 286 -29.34 13.31 35.38
N ASP A 287 -28.08 13.32 34.93
CA ASP A 287 -26.92 13.01 35.78
C ASP A 287 -25.71 13.92 35.63
N ALA A 288 -25.78 15.01 34.85
CA ALA A 288 -24.65 15.89 34.55
C ALA A 288 -23.83 16.34 35.77
N GLU A 289 -24.48 16.74 36.87
CA GLU A 289 -23.76 17.19 38.09
C GLU A 289 -23.08 16.02 38.82
N SER A 290 -23.74 14.87 38.93
CA SER A 290 -23.15 13.68 39.57
C SER A 290 -22.01 13.08 38.76
N ALA A 291 -22.17 13.00 37.44
CA ALA A 291 -21.16 12.50 36.53
C ALA A 291 -19.92 13.41 36.50
N LEU A 292 -20.11 14.73 36.52
CA LEU A 292 -19.01 15.69 36.62
C LEU A 292 -18.25 15.56 37.93
N LYS A 293 -18.95 15.37 39.07
CA LYS A 293 -18.31 15.18 40.39
C LYS A 293 -17.48 13.90 40.44
N GLU A 294 -18.01 12.80 39.92
CA GLU A 294 -17.28 11.52 39.85
C GLU A 294 -16.03 11.62 38.97
N TRP A 295 -16.18 12.25 37.79
CA TRP A 295 -15.07 12.48 36.87
C TRP A 295 -14.02 13.44 37.45
N SER A 296 -14.45 14.52 38.11
CA SER A 296 -13.58 15.49 38.80
C SER A 296 -12.73 14.82 39.89
N ARG A 297 -13.33 13.93 40.70
CA ARG A 297 -12.60 13.17 41.72
C ARG A 297 -11.49 12.30 41.10
N GLY A 298 -11.80 11.55 40.04
CA GLY A 298 -10.81 10.71 39.37
C GLY A 298 -9.68 11.53 38.72
N LEU A 299 -10.00 12.70 38.16
CA LEU A 299 -9.00 13.62 37.64
C LEU A 299 -8.09 14.17 38.76
N GLN A 300 -8.63 14.52 39.92
CA GLN A 300 -7.85 15.02 41.07
C GLN A 300 -6.82 13.98 41.57
N GLU A 301 -7.20 12.70 41.58
CA GLU A 301 -6.29 11.60 41.92
C GLU A 301 -5.11 11.55 40.92
N ILE A 302 -5.38 11.58 39.62
CA ILE A 302 -4.34 11.58 38.58
C ILE A 302 -3.46 12.84 38.62
N LEU A 303 -4.04 14.02 38.90
CA LEU A 303 -3.26 15.25 39.06
C LEU A 303 -2.28 15.14 40.24
N GLY A 304 -2.70 14.51 41.34
CA GLY A 304 -1.83 14.18 42.48
C GLY A 304 -0.69 13.25 42.05
N ASP A 305 -1.02 12.17 41.34
CA ASP A 305 -0.05 11.20 40.85
C ASP A 305 1.01 11.83 39.92
N ILE A 306 0.59 12.73 39.01
CA ILE A 306 1.49 13.44 38.10
C ILE A 306 2.45 14.35 38.87
N VAL A 307 1.97 15.02 39.92
CA VAL A 307 2.81 15.90 40.77
C VAL A 307 3.82 15.07 41.58
N GLU A 308 3.42 13.91 42.09
CA GLU A 308 4.28 13.02 42.88
C GLU A 308 5.34 12.32 42.01
N HIS A 309 4.96 11.80 40.85
CA HIS A 309 5.80 10.96 39.99
C HIS A 309 6.49 11.70 38.83
N GLY A 310 6.16 12.98 38.61
CA GLY A 310 6.82 13.84 37.63
C GLY A 310 6.35 13.67 36.17
N GLY A 311 5.26 12.93 35.93
CA GLY A 311 4.67 12.70 34.62
C GLY A 311 3.65 11.56 34.63
N LEU A 312 2.96 11.35 33.51
CA LEU A 312 1.91 10.32 33.33
C LEU A 312 2.43 8.86 33.28
N GLY A 313 3.67 8.61 33.67
CA GLY A 313 4.36 7.32 33.50
C GLY A 313 4.67 6.97 32.04
N GLU A 314 5.49 5.94 31.80
CA GLU A 314 5.54 5.27 30.49
C GLU A 314 4.25 4.46 30.35
N GLY A 315 3.23 5.06 29.73
CA GLY A 315 1.94 4.43 29.52
C GLY A 315 2.07 3.06 28.85
N VAL A 316 1.32 2.08 29.35
CA VAL A 316 1.20 0.75 28.72
C VAL A 316 0.73 0.95 27.28
N PRO A 317 1.40 0.36 26.26
CA PRO A 317 0.96 0.44 24.87
C PRO A 317 -0.49 -0.06 24.75
N GLY A 318 -1.42 0.85 24.49
CA GLY A 318 -2.85 0.55 24.34
C GLY A 318 -3.79 1.21 25.37
N SER A 319 -3.32 1.96 26.37
CA SER A 319 -4.21 2.64 27.33
C SER A 319 -4.82 3.98 26.84
N GLY A 320 -4.61 4.34 25.57
CA GLY A 320 -5.11 5.58 24.97
C GLY A 320 -5.43 5.47 23.48
N ASP A 321 -5.80 4.28 22.98
CA ASP A 321 -6.16 4.13 21.58
C ASP A 321 -7.54 4.78 21.28
N PRO A 322 -7.62 5.68 20.28
CA PRO A 322 -8.89 6.25 19.82
C PRO A 322 -9.66 5.16 19.06
N LEU A 323 -10.51 4.44 19.77
CA LEU A 323 -11.27 3.32 19.21
C LEU A 323 -12.65 3.69 18.67
N GLU A 324 -13.06 4.97 18.65
CA GLU A 324 -14.41 5.33 18.19
C GLU A 324 -14.49 6.61 17.31
N SER A 325 -13.44 6.95 16.55
CA SER A 325 -13.54 8.06 15.58
C SER A 325 -12.66 7.93 14.34
N ASP A 326 -12.16 6.74 14.00
CA ASP A 326 -11.36 6.52 12.77
C ASP A 326 -12.23 6.02 11.59
N GLU A 327 -13.55 6.11 11.73
CA GLU A 327 -14.47 6.11 10.58
C GLU A 327 -14.68 7.56 10.14
N GLU A 328 -13.71 8.15 9.40
CA GLU A 328 -13.97 9.16 8.34
C GLU A 328 -12.73 9.69 7.59
N ASP A 329 -11.50 9.21 7.82
CA ASP A 329 -10.33 9.66 7.02
C ASP A 329 -10.12 8.80 5.74
N LEU A 330 -11.18 8.64 4.94
CA LEU A 330 -11.11 8.12 3.57
C LEU A 330 -11.77 9.11 2.60
N ASP A 331 -11.23 10.32 2.46
CA ASP A 331 -11.50 11.15 1.28
C ASP A 331 -10.43 12.21 0.90
N ASP A 332 -9.17 12.08 1.35
CA ASP A 332 -8.06 12.90 0.82
C ASP A 332 -7.16 12.14 -0.16
N GLU A 333 -7.57 12.17 -1.43
CA GLU A 333 -6.63 12.13 -2.55
C GLU A 333 -6.21 13.58 -2.86
N GLU A 334 -5.04 14.00 -2.36
CA GLU A 334 -4.39 15.27 -2.70
C GLU A 334 -4.08 15.39 -4.20
N THR A 335 -4.53 16.50 -4.79
CA THR A 335 -3.89 17.18 -5.93
C THR A 335 -2.90 18.20 -5.38
N ASP A 336 -1.62 18.18 -5.79
CA ASP A 336 -1.16 19.07 -6.87
C ASP A 336 0.33 18.93 -7.26
N ASP A 337 0.59 19.49 -8.43
CA ASP A 337 1.79 19.44 -9.23
C ASP A 337 3.11 19.98 -8.64
N ALA A 338 4.17 19.37 -9.14
CA ALA A 338 5.60 19.67 -9.10
C ALA A 338 6.04 21.15 -8.89
N LYS A 339 6.97 21.35 -7.94
CA LYS A 339 8.39 21.64 -8.27
C LYS A 339 9.36 21.44 -7.10
N GLN A 340 10.41 20.68 -7.44
CA GLN A 340 11.49 20.16 -6.63
C GLN A 340 12.40 21.21 -5.99
N LYS A 341 12.96 20.86 -4.83
CA LYS A 341 14.39 20.53 -4.57
C LYS A 341 14.65 20.61 -3.04
N ALA A 342 15.43 19.80 -2.33
CA ALA A 342 16.12 18.53 -2.53
C ALA A 342 17.00 18.29 -1.26
N ARG A 343 16.69 17.25 -0.44
CA ARG A 343 17.60 16.33 0.32
C ARG A 343 18.55 16.92 1.42
N PRO A 344 18.96 16.15 2.48
CA PRO A 344 19.25 14.70 2.43
C PRO A 344 18.84 13.79 3.62
N ARG A 345 18.50 12.55 3.24
CA ARG A 345 18.77 11.23 3.84
C ARG A 345 19.32 11.18 5.29
N ARG A 346 18.65 10.41 6.16
CA ARG A 346 19.32 9.38 6.98
C ARG A 346 18.40 8.29 7.59
N LYS A 347 18.78 7.05 7.22
CA LYS A 347 18.68 5.72 7.86
C LYS A 347 17.32 5.14 8.33
N PRO A 348 16.86 4.03 7.70
CA PRO A 348 15.80 3.19 8.24
C PRO A 348 16.33 2.31 9.37
N ARG A 349 15.55 2.15 10.45
CA ARG A 349 15.77 1.09 11.45
C ARG A 349 15.39 -0.26 10.83
N ALA A 350 16.29 -1.21 11.00
CA ALA A 350 16.21 -2.56 10.48
C ALA A 350 15.03 -3.32 11.11
N VAL A 351 14.20 -3.90 10.25
CA VAL A 351 13.37 -5.04 10.63
C VAL A 351 14.31 -6.23 10.71
N VAL A 352 14.41 -6.85 11.88
CA VAL A 352 15.35 -7.96 12.13
C VAL A 352 14.93 -9.17 11.29
N ASP A 353 15.81 -9.55 10.37
CA ASP A 353 15.70 -10.76 9.56
C ASP A 353 16.10 -11.98 10.42
N LEU A 354 15.24 -12.98 10.46
CA LEU A 354 15.33 -14.12 11.38
C LEU A 354 16.10 -15.32 10.79
N GLU A 355 16.90 -15.13 9.72
CA GLU A 355 17.63 -16.21 9.05
C GLU A 355 19.17 -16.05 8.97
N ASP A 356 19.79 -15.11 9.70
CA ASP A 356 21.25 -14.87 9.66
C ASP A 356 22.03 -15.29 10.93
N ILE A 357 21.63 -16.38 11.61
CA ILE A 357 22.56 -17.09 12.50
C ILE A 357 23.25 -18.18 11.69
N LYS A 358 24.37 -17.81 11.03
CA LYS A 358 25.33 -18.79 10.54
C LYS A 358 26.77 -18.35 10.76
N MET A 359 27.41 -19.06 11.69
CA MET A 359 28.80 -19.54 11.67
C MET A 359 29.86 -18.59 11.07
N GLY A 360 30.58 -17.91 11.96
CA GLY A 360 31.88 -17.31 11.68
C GLY A 360 32.86 -17.68 12.79
N SER A 361 33.79 -18.57 12.47
CA SER A 361 34.90 -19.05 13.30
C SER A 361 35.79 -17.93 13.83
N ASN A 362 36.03 -17.89 15.15
CA ASN A 362 37.34 -17.56 15.68
C ASN A 362 37.58 -18.28 17.02
N SER A 363 38.76 -18.87 17.10
CA SER A 363 39.20 -19.88 18.06
C SER A 363 39.48 -19.32 19.46
N GLN A 364 38.90 -19.91 20.51
CA GLN A 364 39.61 -20.49 21.66
C GLN A 364 38.65 -20.99 22.77
N ALA A 365 38.80 -22.28 23.06
CA ALA A 365 38.53 -23.00 24.32
C ALA A 365 37.10 -23.04 24.92
N GLY A 366 36.53 -24.26 24.99
CA GLY A 366 35.61 -24.63 26.07
C GLY A 366 34.38 -25.50 25.72
N SER A 367 34.61 -26.80 25.55
CA SER A 367 33.68 -27.94 25.81
C SER A 367 32.28 -28.02 25.16
N GLY A 368 32.09 -29.09 24.35
CA GLY A 368 30.89 -29.94 24.46
C GLY A 368 29.95 -30.01 23.24
N SER A 369 30.39 -30.59 22.12
CA SER A 369 29.49 -31.05 21.04
C SER A 369 29.14 -32.54 21.23
N PRO A 370 27.87 -32.97 21.10
CA PRO A 370 27.54 -34.40 21.02
C PRO A 370 27.83 -34.96 19.62
N ILE A 371 28.32 -36.19 19.62
CA ILE A 371 28.77 -37.02 18.50
C ILE A 371 27.56 -37.48 17.65
N PRO A 372 27.69 -37.63 16.31
CA PRO A 372 26.63 -38.19 15.47
C PRO A 372 26.45 -39.70 15.72
N VAL A 373 25.21 -40.13 15.94
CA VAL A 373 24.86 -41.53 16.25
C VAL A 373 24.73 -42.35 14.97
N ASP A 374 25.45 -43.47 14.94
CA ASP A 374 25.47 -44.51 13.90
C ASP A 374 24.17 -45.34 13.88
N PHE A 375 23.68 -45.66 12.69
CA PHE A 375 22.33 -46.17 12.41
C PHE A 375 22.29 -47.71 12.26
N THR A 376 23.01 -48.44 13.12
CA THR A 376 23.09 -49.91 13.03
C THR A 376 23.02 -50.62 14.38
N THR A 377 21.92 -50.50 15.14
CA THR A 377 21.53 -51.57 16.09
C THR A 377 20.03 -51.54 16.39
N SER A 378 19.40 -52.70 16.28
CA SER A 378 18.00 -52.98 16.55
C SER A 378 17.70 -52.98 18.07
N GLY A 379 16.68 -52.24 18.53
CA GLY A 379 16.16 -52.34 19.90
C GLY A 379 15.12 -51.25 20.22
N ASN A 380 13.90 -51.66 20.54
CA ASN A 380 12.68 -50.85 20.76
C ASN A 380 12.37 -50.76 22.29
N PRO A 381 11.36 -50.02 22.78
CA PRO A 381 11.14 -48.56 22.77
C PRO A 381 10.88 -47.97 24.18
N ALA A 382 11.17 -46.68 24.41
CA ALA A 382 10.46 -45.85 25.38
C ALA A 382 10.83 -44.37 25.18
N VAL A 383 10.23 -43.73 24.17
CA VAL A 383 10.24 -42.27 24.06
C VAL A 383 8.80 -41.81 23.86
N GLN A 384 8.33 -41.04 24.83
CA GLN A 384 7.06 -40.33 24.76
C GLN A 384 6.99 -39.53 23.47
N SER A 385 5.94 -39.76 22.70
CA SER A 385 5.65 -39.08 21.46
C SER A 385 5.40 -37.58 21.69
N ILE A 386 6.43 -36.75 21.53
CA ILE A 386 6.22 -35.35 21.16
C ILE A 386 5.86 -35.38 19.68
N GLN A 387 4.57 -35.26 19.38
CA GLN A 387 4.17 -35.01 17.99
C GLN A 387 4.78 -33.66 17.56
N PRO A 388 5.49 -33.60 16.41
CA PRO A 388 5.93 -32.32 15.88
C PRO A 388 4.66 -31.53 15.52
N THR A 389 4.38 -30.47 16.26
CA THR A 389 3.31 -29.53 15.89
C THR A 389 3.64 -28.95 14.52
N GLU A 390 2.89 -29.34 13.50
CA GLU A 390 3.07 -28.86 12.13
C GLU A 390 2.98 -27.32 12.10
N LYS A 391 3.96 -26.67 11.48
CA LYS A 391 4.05 -25.22 11.44
C LYS A 391 2.90 -24.63 10.62
N GLU A 392 2.05 -23.82 11.24
CA GLU A 392 1.01 -23.05 10.53
C GLU A 392 1.63 -21.94 9.65
N MET A 393 0.97 -21.60 8.55
CA MET A 393 1.46 -20.57 7.62
C MET A 393 1.26 -19.16 8.18
N VAL A 394 0.10 -18.90 8.75
CA VAL A 394 -0.25 -17.64 9.42
C VAL A 394 -0.90 -17.97 10.77
N PRO A 395 -0.10 -18.24 11.83
CA PRO A 395 -0.64 -18.47 13.17
C PRO A 395 -1.43 -17.26 13.67
N THR A 396 -2.47 -17.48 14.45
CA THR A 396 -3.31 -16.41 15.03
C THR A 396 -2.53 -15.41 15.89
N THR A 397 -1.43 -15.85 16.49
CA THR A 397 -0.51 -15.04 17.29
C THR A 397 0.51 -14.25 16.47
N SER A 398 0.57 -14.46 15.15
CA SER A 398 1.60 -13.85 14.31
C SER A 398 1.29 -12.37 13.99
N PRO A 399 2.32 -11.51 13.83
CA PRO A 399 2.13 -10.14 13.35
C PRO A 399 1.45 -10.08 11.97
N THR A 400 1.68 -11.10 11.14
CA THR A 400 1.04 -11.25 9.82
C THR A 400 -0.46 -11.44 9.96
N TYR A 401 -0.93 -12.25 10.92
CA TYR A 401 -2.36 -12.44 11.19
C TYR A 401 -3.02 -11.12 11.60
N ALA A 402 -2.41 -10.39 12.54
CA ALA A 402 -2.90 -9.09 13.00
C ALA A 402 -2.97 -8.07 11.84
N ALA A 403 -1.92 -7.98 11.02
CA ALA A 403 -1.87 -7.07 9.88
C ALA A 403 -2.93 -7.39 8.81
N LEU A 404 -3.09 -8.68 8.45
CA LEU A 404 -4.11 -9.10 7.49
C LEU A 404 -5.53 -8.88 8.04
N THR A 405 -5.76 -9.16 9.32
CA THR A 405 -7.05 -8.92 9.97
C THR A 405 -7.40 -7.44 9.96
N LYS A 406 -6.45 -6.54 10.29
CA LYS A 406 -6.62 -5.09 10.19
C LYS A 406 -6.94 -4.61 8.77
N GLN A 407 -6.41 -5.29 7.75
CA GLN A 407 -6.72 -5.01 6.34
C GLN A 407 -8.07 -5.59 5.87
N GLY A 408 -8.87 -6.16 6.77
CA GLY A 408 -10.20 -6.68 6.50
C GLY A 408 -10.24 -8.12 5.95
N TYR A 409 -9.14 -8.86 6.01
CA TYR A 409 -9.12 -10.29 5.66
C TYR A 409 -9.80 -11.10 6.76
N THR A 410 -10.48 -12.18 6.38
CA THR A 410 -10.84 -13.26 7.28
C THR A 410 -9.93 -14.43 6.93
N ILE A 411 -9.03 -14.77 7.84
CA ILE A 411 -8.13 -15.92 7.70
C ILE A 411 -8.95 -17.19 7.97
N VAL A 412 -8.73 -18.21 7.13
CA VAL A 412 -9.43 -19.48 7.18
C VAL A 412 -8.40 -20.59 7.33
N GLY A 413 -8.54 -21.40 8.38
CA GLY A 413 -7.54 -22.38 8.74
C GLY A 413 -6.20 -21.74 9.05
N SER A 414 -5.13 -22.43 8.67
CA SER A 414 -3.74 -22.05 8.91
C SER A 414 -3.10 -21.25 7.76
N HIS A 415 -3.69 -21.27 6.56
CA HIS A 415 -3.04 -20.75 5.34
C HIS A 415 -3.94 -20.11 4.28
N SER A 416 -5.26 -20.06 4.49
CA SER A 416 -6.24 -19.55 3.52
C SER A 416 -6.87 -18.24 3.97
N GLY A 417 -7.57 -17.55 3.06
CA GLY A 417 -8.30 -16.35 3.45
C GLY A 417 -9.32 -15.85 2.44
N VAL A 418 -10.26 -15.04 2.93
CA VAL A 418 -11.32 -14.41 2.15
C VAL A 418 -11.43 -12.92 2.50
N LYS A 419 -11.72 -12.09 1.50
CA LYS A 419 -11.92 -10.64 1.69
C LYS A 419 -13.04 -10.16 0.77
N ILE A 420 -13.78 -9.14 1.21
CA ILE A 420 -14.77 -8.50 0.35
C ILE A 420 -14.07 -7.60 -0.66
N CYS A 421 -14.34 -7.80 -1.95
CA CYS A 421 -13.73 -6.99 -2.99
C CYS A 421 -14.22 -5.54 -2.89
N ARG A 422 -13.36 -4.57 -3.22
CA ARG A 422 -13.74 -3.15 -3.35
C ARG A 422 -14.95 -2.98 -4.27
N TRP A 423 -14.95 -3.69 -5.39
CA TRP A 423 -16.04 -3.63 -6.37
C TRP A 423 -17.33 -4.31 -5.92
N THR A 424 -17.26 -5.28 -5.00
CA THR A 424 -18.46 -5.84 -4.35
C THR A 424 -19.18 -4.76 -3.54
N LYS A 425 -18.44 -3.97 -2.76
CA LYS A 425 -19.03 -2.84 -2.00
C LYS A 425 -19.63 -1.76 -2.92
N SER A 426 -19.03 -1.52 -4.07
CA SER A 426 -19.52 -0.57 -5.09
C SER A 426 -20.78 -1.09 -5.77
N ALA A 427 -20.76 -2.35 -6.24
CA ALA A 427 -21.88 -2.99 -6.89
C ALA A 427 -23.09 -3.12 -5.96
N LEU A 428 -22.90 -3.45 -4.67
CA LEU A 428 -24.00 -3.46 -3.69
C LEU A 428 -24.75 -2.13 -3.59
N ARG A 429 -24.06 -1.00 -3.83
CA ARG A 429 -24.65 0.34 -3.80
C ARG A 429 -25.16 0.85 -5.16
N GLY A 430 -25.08 0.05 -6.21
CA GLY A 430 -25.43 0.51 -7.56
C GLY A 430 -24.41 1.50 -8.16
N ARG A 431 -23.17 1.53 -7.66
CA ARG A 431 -22.14 2.52 -8.04
C ARG A 431 -21.14 2.01 -9.10
N GLY A 432 -21.44 0.88 -9.75
CA GLY A 432 -20.56 0.24 -10.73
C GLY A 432 -20.00 -1.10 -10.26
N SER A 433 -19.96 -2.06 -11.19
CA SER A 433 -19.23 -3.33 -11.06
C SER A 433 -17.78 -3.22 -11.58
N CYS A 434 -16.94 -4.22 -11.28
CA CYS A 434 -15.60 -4.30 -11.85
C CYS A 434 -15.63 -4.59 -13.36
N TYR A 435 -14.52 -4.35 -14.04
CA TYR A 435 -14.34 -4.60 -15.47
C TYR A 435 -14.70 -6.02 -15.94
N LYS A 436 -14.64 -7.02 -15.04
CA LYS A 436 -15.02 -8.40 -15.38
C LYS A 436 -16.52 -8.55 -15.66
N PHE A 437 -17.35 -7.61 -15.21
CA PHE A 437 -18.74 -7.55 -15.61
C PHE A 437 -18.87 -7.23 -17.10
N SER A 438 -18.16 -6.19 -17.57
CA SER A 438 -18.11 -5.81 -18.98
C SER A 438 -17.59 -6.96 -19.84
N PHE A 439 -16.46 -7.57 -19.45
CA PHE A 439 -15.76 -8.57 -20.26
C PHE A 439 -16.43 -9.95 -20.26
N TYR A 440 -16.89 -10.42 -19.09
CA TYR A 440 -17.30 -11.82 -18.89
C TYR A 440 -18.67 -11.98 -18.22
N GLY A 441 -19.39 -10.89 -17.96
CA GLY A 441 -20.69 -10.92 -17.28
C GLY A 441 -20.62 -11.23 -15.78
N ILE A 442 -19.46 -11.09 -15.13
CA ILE A 442 -19.30 -11.36 -13.69
C ILE A 442 -19.84 -10.18 -12.88
N ARG A 443 -21.00 -10.37 -12.24
CA ARG A 443 -21.53 -9.39 -11.29
C ARG A 443 -20.70 -9.37 -10.02
N SER A 444 -20.15 -8.21 -9.65
CA SER A 444 -19.18 -8.12 -8.55
C SER A 444 -19.78 -8.40 -7.17
N HIS A 445 -21.07 -8.15 -6.97
CA HIS A 445 -21.77 -8.49 -5.73
C HIS A 445 -22.07 -9.98 -5.56
N LEU A 446 -21.87 -10.78 -6.60
CA LEU A 446 -22.01 -12.25 -6.58
C LEU A 446 -20.66 -12.99 -6.52
N CYS A 447 -19.56 -12.24 -6.42
CA CYS A 447 -18.20 -12.74 -6.46
C CYS A 447 -17.59 -12.84 -5.06
N MET A 448 -17.13 -14.04 -4.71
CA MET A 448 -16.30 -14.30 -3.55
C MET A 448 -14.83 -14.22 -3.93
N GLU A 449 -14.08 -13.30 -3.33
CA GLU A 449 -12.64 -13.17 -3.54
C GLU A 449 -11.88 -13.89 -2.40
N ALA A 450 -11.20 -14.97 -2.76
CA ALA A 450 -10.55 -15.88 -1.81
C ALA A 450 -9.17 -16.32 -2.28
N THR A 451 -8.41 -16.95 -1.38
CA THR A 451 -7.18 -17.67 -1.70
C THR A 451 -7.02 -18.88 -0.80
N PRO A 452 -6.67 -20.06 -1.34
CA PRO A 452 -6.32 -21.24 -0.55
C PRO A 452 -4.85 -21.22 -0.11
N SER A 453 -4.06 -20.20 -0.49
CA SER A 453 -2.65 -20.08 -0.14
C SER A 453 -2.25 -18.62 -0.03
N LEU A 454 -1.97 -18.16 1.19
CA LEU A 454 -1.46 -16.80 1.46
C LEU A 454 0.02 -16.63 1.07
N SER A 455 0.73 -17.73 0.81
CA SER A 455 2.13 -17.76 0.37
C SER A 455 2.25 -17.62 -1.15
N CYS A 456 3.34 -17.03 -1.63
CA CYS A 456 3.66 -16.93 -3.06
C CYS A 456 5.15 -17.16 -3.32
N SER A 457 5.48 -17.52 -4.55
CA SER A 457 6.86 -17.68 -5.03
C SER A 457 7.45 -16.43 -5.67
N ASN A 458 6.69 -15.32 -5.75
CA ASN A 458 7.13 -14.02 -6.28
C ASN A 458 7.02 -12.91 -5.23
N LYS A 459 7.90 -11.90 -5.34
CA LYS A 459 7.93 -10.67 -4.53
C LYS A 459 7.76 -9.42 -5.43
N CYS A 460 6.68 -9.39 -6.23
CA CYS A 460 6.48 -8.36 -7.24
C CYS A 460 6.45 -6.94 -6.64
N ILE A 461 7.03 -5.97 -7.35
CA ILE A 461 7.18 -4.58 -6.88
C ILE A 461 5.84 -3.84 -6.72
N PHE A 462 4.81 -4.28 -7.46
CA PHE A 462 3.46 -3.73 -7.43
C PHE A 462 2.50 -4.55 -6.57
N CYS A 463 2.97 -5.64 -5.94
CA CYS A 463 2.09 -6.49 -5.15
C CYS A 463 1.68 -5.78 -3.85
N TRP A 464 0.40 -5.83 -3.52
CA TRP A 464 -0.18 -5.25 -2.30
C TRP A 464 0.35 -5.87 -0.99
N ARG A 465 1.11 -6.96 -1.05
CA ARG A 465 1.67 -7.62 0.13
C ARG A 465 2.83 -6.77 0.64
N HIS A 466 2.63 -6.08 1.77
CA HIS A 466 3.60 -5.16 2.42
C HIS A 466 4.84 -5.89 2.99
N GLY A 467 5.32 -6.96 2.37
CA GLY A 467 6.33 -7.87 2.92
C GLY A 467 5.85 -8.71 4.11
N THR A 468 4.57 -8.60 4.49
CA THR A 468 3.96 -9.28 5.64
C THR A 468 3.57 -10.72 5.36
N ASN A 469 3.21 -11.04 4.12
CA ASN A 469 2.79 -12.38 3.73
C ASN A 469 3.99 -13.32 3.61
N PRO A 470 3.80 -14.60 3.93
CA PRO A 470 4.83 -15.60 3.74
C PRO A 470 5.17 -15.77 2.27
N VAL A 471 6.41 -16.21 2.04
CA VAL A 471 6.88 -16.60 0.71
C VAL A 471 7.53 -17.97 0.80
N GLY A 472 7.47 -18.71 -0.30
CA GLY A 472 8.01 -20.05 -0.38
C GLY A 472 8.05 -20.56 -1.81
N THR A 473 9.01 -21.45 -2.07
CA THR A 473 9.13 -22.21 -3.32
C THR A 473 8.60 -23.64 -3.16
N THR A 474 8.52 -24.14 -1.92
CA THR A 474 7.98 -25.45 -1.56
C THR A 474 7.01 -25.33 -0.40
N TRP A 475 6.00 -26.20 -0.37
CA TRP A 475 5.02 -26.23 0.72
C TRP A 475 5.67 -26.84 1.97
N ARG A 476 5.69 -26.09 3.07
CA ARG A 476 6.35 -26.48 4.34
C ARG A 476 5.46 -26.28 5.57
N TRP A 477 4.17 -26.03 5.35
CA TRP A 477 3.21 -25.71 6.38
C TRP A 477 2.19 -26.83 6.53
N LYS A 478 1.43 -26.79 7.62
CA LYS A 478 0.20 -27.57 7.75
C LYS A 478 -0.66 -27.43 6.49
N VAL A 479 -1.19 -28.54 5.99
CA VAL A 479 -2.10 -28.59 4.85
C VAL A 479 -3.51 -28.78 5.39
N ASP A 480 -4.34 -27.74 5.30
CA ASP A 480 -5.74 -27.87 5.66
C ASP A 480 -6.52 -28.55 4.52
N SER A 481 -7.59 -29.29 4.86
CA SER A 481 -8.45 -29.99 3.91
C SER A 481 -9.25 -29.00 3.03
N PRO A 482 -9.53 -29.33 1.75
CA PRO A 482 -10.36 -28.49 0.87
C PRO A 482 -11.71 -28.12 1.47
N GLU A 483 -12.37 -29.03 2.19
CA GLU A 483 -13.71 -28.86 2.77
C GLU A 483 -13.69 -27.81 3.88
N LEU A 484 -12.69 -27.84 4.75
CA LEU A 484 -12.48 -26.83 5.79
C LEU A 484 -12.30 -25.45 5.16
N ILE A 485 -11.45 -25.36 4.12
CA ILE A 485 -11.18 -24.09 3.44
C ILE A 485 -12.47 -23.59 2.76
N PHE A 486 -13.16 -24.45 2.01
CA PHE A 486 -14.38 -24.13 1.29
C PHE A 486 -15.49 -23.60 2.21
N ASN A 487 -15.77 -24.31 3.30
CA ASN A 487 -16.77 -23.89 4.28
C ASN A 487 -16.37 -22.58 4.96
N GLY A 488 -15.10 -22.46 5.37
CA GLY A 488 -14.61 -21.25 6.03
C GLY A 488 -14.59 -20.01 5.14
N VAL A 489 -14.24 -20.13 3.85
CA VAL A 489 -14.28 -18.97 2.93
C VAL A 489 -15.72 -18.56 2.62
N LYS A 490 -16.65 -19.52 2.48
CA LYS A 490 -18.08 -19.22 2.30
C LYS A 490 -18.65 -18.52 3.53
N GLU A 491 -18.41 -19.06 4.73
CA GLU A 491 -18.87 -18.47 5.98
C GLU A 491 -18.31 -17.06 6.15
N GLY A 492 -17.00 -16.88 5.95
CA GLY A 492 -16.34 -15.58 6.01
C GLY A 492 -16.89 -14.58 4.99
N HIS A 493 -17.19 -15.03 3.76
CA HIS A 493 -17.82 -14.20 2.74
C HIS A 493 -19.23 -13.76 3.17
N TYR A 494 -20.09 -14.71 3.56
CA TYR A 494 -21.47 -14.41 3.96
C TYR A 494 -21.53 -13.53 5.21
N LYS A 495 -20.62 -13.72 6.19
CA LYS A 495 -20.51 -12.84 7.36
C LYS A 495 -20.23 -11.40 6.94
N LYS A 496 -19.29 -11.19 6.01
CA LYS A 496 -18.95 -9.86 5.49
C LYS A 496 -20.08 -9.25 4.65
N ILE A 497 -20.79 -10.05 3.84
CA ILE A 497 -21.97 -9.57 3.11
C ILE A 497 -23.07 -9.15 4.10
N LYS A 498 -23.35 -9.94 5.14
CA LYS A 498 -24.33 -9.60 6.19
C LYS A 498 -24.03 -8.26 6.87
N MET A 499 -22.76 -7.96 7.13
CA MET A 499 -22.31 -6.67 7.69
C MET A 499 -22.59 -5.48 6.77
N MET A 500 -22.85 -5.70 5.47
CA MET A 500 -23.26 -4.63 4.55
C MET A 500 -24.75 -4.26 4.69
N ARG A 501 -25.51 -4.96 5.53
CA ARG A 501 -26.92 -4.62 5.82
C ARG A 501 -26.96 -3.31 6.61
N GLY A 502 -27.85 -2.40 6.21
CA GLY A 502 -28.01 -1.10 6.87
C GLY A 502 -26.99 -0.04 6.44
N VAL A 503 -25.95 -0.42 5.69
CA VAL A 503 -24.98 0.54 5.16
C VAL A 503 -25.65 1.46 4.14
N PRO A 504 -25.50 2.81 4.26
CA PRO A 504 -26.14 3.75 3.35
C PRO A 504 -25.86 3.49 1.87
N GLY A 505 -26.93 3.56 1.07
CA GLY A 505 -26.92 3.38 -0.37
C GLY A 505 -26.92 1.92 -0.86
N VAL A 506 -26.89 0.91 0.03
CA VAL A 506 -26.98 -0.50 -0.39
C VAL A 506 -28.39 -0.81 -0.93
N ARG A 507 -28.47 -1.32 -2.16
CA ARG A 507 -29.73 -1.68 -2.83
C ARG A 507 -30.23 -3.02 -2.30
N ALA A 508 -31.48 -3.06 -1.81
CA ALA A 508 -32.07 -4.26 -1.21
C ALA A 508 -32.07 -5.47 -2.16
N GLU A 509 -32.40 -5.27 -3.44
CA GLU A 509 -32.38 -6.30 -4.48
C GLU A 509 -30.97 -6.91 -4.68
N ARG A 510 -29.91 -6.10 -4.69
CA ARG A 510 -28.53 -6.57 -4.86
C ARG A 510 -28.02 -7.25 -3.61
N PHE A 511 -28.44 -6.79 -2.43
CA PHE A 511 -28.14 -7.46 -1.17
C PHE A 511 -28.78 -8.85 -1.11
N ALA A 512 -30.04 -8.98 -1.55
CA ALA A 512 -30.71 -10.28 -1.64
C ALA A 512 -30.00 -11.22 -2.63
N GLU A 513 -29.59 -10.71 -3.80
CA GLU A 513 -28.79 -11.47 -4.75
C GLU A 513 -27.42 -11.90 -4.17
N ALA A 514 -26.73 -11.01 -3.45
CA ALA A 514 -25.40 -11.23 -2.88
C ALA A 514 -25.35 -12.33 -1.79
N MET A 515 -26.51 -12.74 -1.25
CA MET A 515 -26.61 -13.89 -0.35
C MET A 515 -26.44 -15.24 -1.05
N ARG A 516 -26.17 -15.25 -2.37
CA ARG A 516 -25.84 -16.44 -3.13
C ARG A 516 -24.58 -16.22 -3.95
N ILE A 517 -23.51 -16.88 -3.56
CA ILE A 517 -22.23 -16.84 -4.30
C ILE A 517 -22.43 -17.52 -5.65
N ARG A 518 -21.97 -16.87 -6.73
CA ARG A 518 -21.99 -17.43 -8.09
C ARG A 518 -20.61 -17.58 -8.70
N HIS A 519 -19.66 -16.79 -8.22
CA HIS A 519 -18.32 -16.73 -8.76
C HIS A 519 -17.31 -16.76 -7.61
N CYS A 520 -16.23 -17.50 -7.78
CA CYS A 520 -15.09 -17.49 -6.88
C CYS A 520 -13.84 -17.03 -7.63
N ALA A 521 -13.32 -15.86 -7.23
CA ALA A 521 -12.06 -15.34 -7.69
C ALA A 521 -10.93 -15.82 -6.77
N LEU A 522 -10.17 -16.80 -7.24
CA LEU A 522 -8.94 -17.27 -6.60
C LEU A 522 -7.80 -16.35 -7.03
N SER A 523 -7.82 -15.14 -6.48
CA SER A 523 -6.91 -14.06 -6.88
C SER A 523 -6.63 -13.03 -5.79
N LEU A 524 -6.97 -13.34 -4.53
CA LEU A 524 -6.88 -12.39 -3.43
C LEU A 524 -5.43 -11.97 -3.14
N VAL A 525 -4.64 -12.89 -2.57
CA VAL A 525 -3.20 -12.74 -2.30
C VAL A 525 -2.55 -14.13 -2.32
N GLY A 526 -1.22 -14.15 -2.45
CA GLY A 526 -0.48 -15.41 -2.52
C GLY A 526 -0.54 -16.03 -3.92
N GLU A 527 -0.38 -17.35 -4.00
CA GLU A 527 -0.40 -18.13 -5.23
C GLU A 527 -1.35 -19.34 -5.04
N PRO A 528 -2.58 -19.29 -5.58
CA PRO A 528 -3.59 -20.33 -5.36
C PRO A 528 -3.16 -21.73 -5.81
N ILE A 529 -2.45 -21.82 -6.94
CA ILE A 529 -2.04 -23.11 -7.52
C ILE A 529 -0.97 -23.83 -6.68
N PHE A 530 -0.38 -23.11 -5.72
CA PHE A 530 0.60 -23.67 -4.80
C PHE A 530 -0.03 -24.56 -3.73
N TYR A 531 -1.35 -24.45 -3.51
CA TYR A 531 -2.07 -25.30 -2.57
C TYR A 531 -2.12 -26.76 -3.07
N PRO A 532 -1.64 -27.75 -2.28
CA PRO A 532 -1.53 -29.13 -2.74
C PRO A 532 -2.84 -29.80 -3.20
N HIS A 533 -3.98 -29.40 -2.62
CA HIS A 533 -5.29 -29.96 -2.94
C HIS A 533 -6.18 -28.99 -3.73
N ILE A 534 -5.57 -28.15 -4.58
CA ILE A 534 -6.29 -27.16 -5.39
C ILE A 534 -7.41 -27.78 -6.24
N ASN A 535 -7.17 -28.96 -6.82
CA ASN A 535 -8.16 -29.66 -7.63
C ASN A 535 -9.40 -30.06 -6.81
N GLY A 536 -9.22 -30.61 -5.61
CA GLY A 536 -10.34 -30.93 -4.71
C GLY A 536 -11.13 -29.68 -4.30
N PHE A 537 -10.43 -28.55 -4.07
CA PHE A 537 -11.10 -27.27 -3.79
C PHE A 537 -11.90 -26.74 -4.98
N LEU A 538 -11.38 -26.89 -6.21
CA LEU A 538 -12.11 -26.53 -7.44
C LEU A 538 -13.35 -27.41 -7.65
N ASP A 539 -13.24 -28.71 -7.37
CA ASP A 539 -14.37 -29.63 -7.47
C ASP A 539 -15.50 -29.29 -6.49
N LEU A 540 -15.16 -28.88 -5.25
CA LEU A 540 -16.14 -28.38 -4.29
C LEU A 540 -16.86 -27.12 -4.79
N LEU A 541 -16.13 -26.15 -5.35
CA LEU A 541 -16.72 -24.96 -5.96
C LEU A 541 -17.72 -25.32 -7.06
N HIS A 542 -17.32 -26.21 -7.97
CA HIS A 542 -18.14 -26.60 -9.10
C HIS A 542 -19.35 -27.43 -8.71
N SER A 543 -19.24 -28.25 -7.65
CA SER A 543 -20.35 -29.03 -7.11
C SER A 543 -21.51 -28.16 -6.59
N GLU A 544 -21.22 -26.92 -6.18
CA GLU A 544 -22.24 -25.93 -5.79
C GLU A 544 -22.56 -24.91 -6.90
N HIS A 545 -22.17 -25.20 -8.16
CA HIS A 545 -22.33 -24.29 -9.30
C HIS A 545 -21.71 -22.91 -9.09
N ILE A 546 -20.56 -22.86 -8.40
CA ILE A 546 -19.76 -21.64 -8.23
C ILE A 546 -18.64 -21.64 -9.27
N SER A 547 -18.68 -20.70 -10.22
CA SER A 547 -17.68 -20.66 -11.29
C SER A 547 -16.32 -20.22 -10.76
N SER A 548 -15.24 -20.82 -11.24
CA SER A 548 -13.89 -20.61 -10.71
C SER A 548 -13.00 -19.79 -11.64
N PHE A 549 -12.37 -18.76 -11.09
CA PHE A 549 -11.41 -17.90 -11.79
C PHE A 549 -10.06 -17.96 -11.07
N LEU A 550 -9.14 -18.75 -11.60
CA LEU A 550 -7.84 -19.00 -10.98
C LEU A 550 -6.76 -18.13 -11.63
N VAL A 551 -6.04 -17.34 -10.82
CA VAL A 551 -4.91 -16.52 -11.25
C VAL A 551 -3.62 -17.12 -10.75
N CYS A 552 -2.65 -17.32 -11.65
CA CYS A 552 -1.30 -17.79 -11.31
C CYS A 552 -0.19 -16.91 -11.91
N ASN A 553 0.99 -16.97 -11.29
CA ASN A 553 2.18 -16.19 -11.65
C ASN A 553 3.19 -16.94 -12.57
N ALA A 554 2.77 -18.07 -13.16
CA ALA A 554 3.60 -18.92 -14.03
C ALA A 554 4.93 -19.45 -13.41
N GLN A 555 4.95 -19.76 -12.10
CA GLN A 555 6.11 -20.39 -11.45
C GLN A 555 5.95 -21.88 -11.12
N HIS A 556 4.74 -22.43 -11.29
CA HIS A 556 4.37 -23.79 -10.89
C HIS A 556 3.88 -24.62 -12.10
N PRO A 557 4.76 -24.98 -13.06
CA PRO A 557 4.35 -25.67 -14.28
C PRO A 557 3.75 -27.05 -14.01
N ASP A 558 4.27 -27.83 -13.06
CA ASP A 558 3.77 -29.19 -12.79
C ASP A 558 2.35 -29.17 -12.21
N GLN A 559 2.07 -28.21 -11.31
CA GLN A 559 0.73 -27.98 -10.77
C GLN A 559 -0.20 -27.42 -11.84
N LEU A 560 0.31 -26.58 -12.75
CA LEU A 560 -0.47 -26.06 -13.88
C LEU A 560 -0.86 -27.17 -14.84
N GLU A 561 0.05 -28.08 -15.18
CA GLU A 561 -0.18 -29.21 -16.07
C GLU A 561 -1.32 -30.10 -15.54
N THR A 562 -1.24 -30.46 -14.26
CA THR A 562 -2.21 -31.33 -13.55
C THR A 562 -3.49 -30.62 -13.09
N LEU A 563 -3.61 -29.31 -13.34
CA LEU A 563 -4.78 -28.53 -12.93
C LEU A 563 -6.05 -29.03 -13.64
N HIS A 564 -7.07 -29.37 -12.85
CA HIS A 564 -8.42 -29.69 -13.31
C HIS A 564 -9.05 -28.49 -14.02
N ARG A 565 -10.18 -28.74 -14.69
CA ARG A 565 -10.90 -27.69 -15.41
C ARG A 565 -11.27 -26.54 -14.47
N VAL A 566 -11.03 -25.31 -14.89
CA VAL A 566 -11.55 -24.09 -14.26
C VAL A 566 -12.46 -23.37 -15.25
N THR A 567 -13.34 -22.48 -14.77
CA THR A 567 -14.19 -21.71 -15.68
C THR A 567 -13.35 -20.77 -16.56
N GLN A 568 -12.34 -20.13 -15.96
CA GLN A 568 -11.35 -19.34 -16.69
C GLN A 568 -10.00 -19.29 -15.96
N LEU A 569 -8.93 -19.64 -16.67
CA LEU A 569 -7.55 -19.68 -16.18
C LEU A 569 -6.80 -18.41 -16.57
N TYR A 570 -6.20 -17.76 -15.58
CA TYR A 570 -5.42 -16.55 -15.74
C TYR A 570 -3.95 -16.80 -15.47
N VAL A 571 -3.11 -16.28 -16.35
CA VAL A 571 -1.67 -16.17 -16.13
C VAL A 571 -1.29 -14.69 -16.10
N SER A 572 -0.70 -14.24 -15.00
CA SER A 572 -0.15 -12.88 -14.88
C SER A 572 1.15 -12.82 -15.68
N ILE A 573 1.20 -11.94 -16.68
CA ILE A 573 2.36 -11.73 -17.55
C ILE A 573 2.78 -10.28 -17.39
N ASP A 574 3.69 -10.05 -16.43
CA ASP A 574 4.03 -8.69 -16.00
C ASP A 574 5.30 -8.14 -16.66
N ALA A 575 5.98 -8.96 -17.46
CA ALA A 575 7.17 -8.60 -18.22
C ALA A 575 7.35 -9.45 -19.48
N SER A 576 7.94 -8.87 -20.53
CA SER A 576 8.16 -9.55 -21.81
C SER A 576 9.47 -10.35 -21.93
N ASN A 577 10.44 -10.15 -21.03
CA ASN A 577 11.76 -10.76 -21.08
C ASN A 577 12.29 -11.13 -19.67
N ARG A 578 13.37 -11.91 -19.63
CA ARG A 578 13.94 -12.47 -18.39
C ARG A 578 14.39 -11.38 -17.42
N GLU A 579 15.05 -10.35 -17.92
CA GLU A 579 15.60 -9.25 -17.12
C GLU A 579 14.47 -8.39 -16.52
N SER A 580 13.48 -8.02 -17.33
CA SER A 580 12.28 -7.29 -16.89
C SER A 580 11.50 -8.10 -15.85
N LEU A 581 11.28 -9.41 -16.09
CA LEU A 581 10.57 -10.29 -15.15
C LEU A 581 11.29 -10.37 -13.80
N ARG A 582 12.61 -10.50 -13.81
CA ARG A 582 13.41 -10.52 -12.58
C ARG A 582 13.30 -9.21 -11.80
N LYS A 583 13.26 -8.07 -12.50
CA LYS A 583 13.18 -6.73 -11.88
C LYS A 583 11.81 -6.46 -11.27
N ILE A 584 10.75 -6.83 -12.01
CA ILE A 584 9.36 -6.53 -11.67
C ILE A 584 8.79 -7.56 -10.69
N ASP A 585 8.87 -8.86 -11.02
CA ASP A 585 8.22 -9.93 -10.24
C ASP A 585 9.07 -10.46 -9.10
N ARG A 586 10.39 -10.29 -9.21
CA ARG A 586 11.38 -10.76 -8.22
C ARG A 586 11.07 -12.22 -7.78
N PRO A 587 11.06 -13.17 -8.72
CA PRO A 587 10.76 -14.57 -8.44
C PRO A 587 11.83 -15.19 -7.53
N LEU A 588 11.42 -16.13 -6.68
CA LEU A 588 12.31 -16.85 -5.76
C LEU A 588 13.02 -18.03 -6.41
N HIS A 589 12.42 -18.63 -7.45
CA HIS A 589 13.03 -19.73 -8.20
C HIS A 589 14.25 -19.25 -8.98
N ARG A 590 15.31 -20.07 -9.05
CA ARG A 590 16.52 -19.74 -9.84
C ARG A 590 16.28 -19.94 -11.34
N ASP A 591 15.46 -20.94 -11.67
CA ASP A 591 14.97 -21.35 -12.98
C ASP A 591 13.62 -20.70 -13.34
N PHE A 592 13.35 -19.50 -12.79
CA PHE A 592 12.06 -18.81 -12.92
C PHE A 592 11.63 -18.57 -14.37
N TRP A 593 12.59 -18.33 -15.28
CA TRP A 593 12.31 -18.02 -16.68
C TRP A 593 11.96 -19.30 -17.46
N GLU A 594 12.67 -20.37 -17.19
CA GLU A 594 12.43 -21.69 -17.78
C GLU A 594 11.06 -22.23 -17.33
N ARG A 595 10.71 -22.06 -16.04
CA ARG A 595 9.37 -22.36 -15.50
C ARG A 595 8.28 -21.53 -16.17
N PHE A 596 8.53 -20.23 -16.29
CA PHE A 596 7.62 -19.29 -16.96
C PHE A 596 7.33 -19.73 -18.39
N GLN A 597 8.38 -20.03 -19.17
CA GLN A 597 8.24 -20.48 -20.55
C GLN A 597 7.48 -21.81 -20.66
N ARG A 598 7.74 -22.78 -19.76
CA ARG A 598 6.98 -24.04 -19.71
C ARG A 598 5.50 -23.82 -19.39
N CYS A 599 5.19 -22.88 -18.48
CA CYS A 599 3.79 -22.53 -18.20
C CYS A 599 3.07 -21.96 -19.43
N LEU A 600 3.78 -21.21 -20.29
CA LEU A 600 3.22 -20.70 -21.54
C LEU A 600 2.90 -21.81 -22.55
N ASP A 601 3.77 -22.83 -22.61
CA ASP A 601 3.52 -24.01 -23.45
C ASP A 601 2.30 -24.80 -22.95
N ILE A 602 2.20 -25.02 -21.63
CA ILE A 602 1.01 -25.65 -21.01
C ILE A 602 -0.25 -24.83 -21.28
N LEU A 603 -0.17 -23.50 -21.22
CA LEU A 603 -1.32 -22.64 -21.49
C LEU A 603 -1.80 -22.78 -22.95
N ARG A 604 -0.87 -22.95 -23.89
CA ARG A 604 -1.19 -23.20 -25.30
C ARG A 604 -1.97 -24.49 -25.48
N GLU A 605 -1.65 -25.52 -24.73
CA GLU A 605 -2.38 -26.79 -24.77
C GLU A 605 -3.76 -26.64 -24.11
N LYS A 606 -3.82 -26.04 -22.92
CA LYS A 606 -5.07 -25.85 -22.18
C LYS A 606 -6.07 -24.93 -22.87
N ARG A 607 -5.67 -24.07 -23.81
CA ARG A 607 -6.55 -23.15 -24.56
C ARG A 607 -7.65 -23.86 -25.38
N HIS A 608 -7.47 -25.14 -25.65
CA HIS A 608 -8.43 -25.98 -26.38
C HIS A 608 -9.43 -26.65 -25.46
N ILE A 609 -9.07 -26.77 -24.19
CA ILE A 609 -9.86 -27.40 -23.15
C ILE A 609 -10.70 -26.31 -22.47
N GLN A 610 -10.07 -25.25 -21.97
CA GLN A 610 -10.72 -24.20 -21.18
C GLN A 610 -10.28 -22.80 -21.59
N ARG A 611 -11.02 -21.78 -21.14
CA ARG A 611 -10.70 -20.37 -21.42
C ARG A 611 -9.40 -19.97 -20.72
N THR A 612 -8.46 -19.44 -21.49
CA THR A 612 -7.15 -18.98 -21.02
C THR A 612 -6.98 -17.49 -21.22
N VAL A 613 -6.42 -16.80 -20.22
CA VAL A 613 -6.28 -15.35 -20.20
C VAL A 613 -4.86 -14.97 -19.84
N PHE A 614 -4.25 -14.12 -20.66
CA PHE A 614 -3.09 -13.34 -20.27
C PHE A 614 -3.54 -12.07 -19.59
N ARG A 615 -3.04 -11.81 -18.38
CA ARG A 615 -3.29 -10.53 -17.69
C ARG A 615 -1.99 -9.74 -17.63
N LEU A 616 -1.92 -8.68 -18.42
CA LEU A 616 -0.81 -7.73 -18.48
C LEU A 616 -1.06 -6.58 -17.51
N THR A 617 -0.17 -6.40 -16.53
CA THR A 617 -0.18 -5.23 -15.65
C THR A 617 0.79 -4.18 -16.17
N LEU A 618 0.27 -3.11 -16.77
CA LEU A 618 1.09 -2.03 -17.32
C LEU A 618 1.54 -1.04 -16.24
N VAL A 619 2.85 -0.83 -16.19
CA VAL A 619 3.56 0.08 -15.29
C VAL A 619 4.37 1.04 -16.16
N LYS A 620 3.96 2.32 -16.17
CA LYS A 620 4.60 3.36 -16.97
C LYS A 620 6.07 3.52 -16.61
N GLY A 621 6.94 3.60 -17.63
CA GLY A 621 8.40 3.64 -17.48
C GLY A 621 9.07 2.32 -17.09
N PHE A 622 8.31 1.22 -17.01
CA PHE A 622 8.87 -0.12 -16.79
C PHE A 622 8.60 -1.05 -17.97
N ASN A 623 7.35 -1.19 -18.42
CA ASN A 623 6.95 -2.21 -19.40
C ASN A 623 6.01 -1.69 -20.52
N VAL A 624 6.04 -0.39 -20.83
CA VAL A 624 5.14 0.24 -21.81
C VAL A 624 5.86 0.66 -23.11
N ASP A 625 7.02 1.32 -23.03
CA ASP A 625 7.55 2.09 -24.17
C ASP A 625 8.32 1.24 -25.21
N ASP A 626 8.83 0.06 -24.85
CA ASP A 626 9.66 -0.80 -25.74
C ASP A 626 9.24 -2.30 -25.75
N GLU A 627 8.16 -2.68 -25.07
CA GLU A 627 7.84 -4.09 -24.82
C GLU A 627 6.73 -4.68 -25.72
N VAL A 628 6.09 -3.91 -26.60
CA VAL A 628 4.98 -4.40 -27.46
C VAL A 628 5.38 -5.64 -28.25
N ILE A 629 6.55 -5.61 -28.92
CA ILE A 629 7.08 -6.75 -29.69
C ILE A 629 7.36 -7.94 -28.77
N GLY A 630 7.86 -7.68 -27.56
CA GLY A 630 8.16 -8.70 -26.56
C GLY A 630 6.89 -9.40 -26.07
N TYR A 631 5.85 -8.65 -25.72
CA TYR A 631 4.56 -9.22 -25.35
C TYR A 631 3.92 -9.98 -26.52
N ALA A 632 4.02 -9.46 -27.75
CA ALA A 632 3.56 -10.17 -28.93
C ALA A 632 4.27 -11.52 -29.12
N ASN A 633 5.58 -11.63 -28.82
CA ASN A 633 6.30 -12.91 -28.83
C ASN A 633 5.71 -13.91 -27.82
N LEU A 634 5.35 -13.44 -26.61
CA LEU A 634 4.74 -14.30 -25.59
C LEU A 634 3.33 -14.74 -25.99
N VAL A 635 2.54 -13.84 -26.59
CA VAL A 635 1.20 -14.13 -27.11
C VAL A 635 1.30 -15.16 -28.23
N GLU A 636 2.24 -15.02 -29.16
CA GLU A 636 2.47 -15.98 -30.25
C GLU A 636 2.85 -17.38 -29.73
N LYS A 637 3.59 -17.44 -28.62
CA LYS A 637 3.97 -18.70 -27.97
C LYS A 637 2.76 -19.40 -27.34
N ALA A 638 2.00 -18.69 -26.50
CA ALA A 638 0.94 -19.29 -25.68
C ALA A 638 -0.46 -19.29 -26.34
N LEU A 639 -0.72 -18.39 -27.28
CA LEU A 639 -2.00 -18.20 -27.98
C LEU A 639 -3.23 -18.18 -27.03
N PRO A 640 -3.24 -17.36 -25.97
CA PRO A 640 -4.34 -17.34 -25.00
C PRO A 640 -5.67 -16.96 -25.67
N CYS A 641 -6.80 -17.37 -25.11
CA CYS A 641 -8.12 -16.99 -25.64
C CYS A 641 -8.35 -15.47 -25.54
N PHE A 642 -7.86 -14.87 -24.45
CA PHE A 642 -8.03 -13.45 -24.14
C PHE A 642 -6.73 -12.84 -23.60
N ILE A 643 -6.57 -11.54 -23.81
CA ILE A 643 -5.50 -10.72 -23.26
C ILE A 643 -6.16 -9.53 -22.57
N GLU A 644 -6.07 -9.49 -21.25
CA GLU A 644 -6.48 -8.37 -20.43
C GLU A 644 -5.28 -7.45 -20.22
N ILE A 645 -5.39 -6.21 -20.68
CA ILE A 645 -4.37 -5.20 -20.49
C ILE A 645 -4.90 -4.20 -19.48
N LYS A 646 -4.22 -4.08 -18.33
CA LYS A 646 -4.69 -3.28 -17.20
C LYS A 646 -3.59 -2.36 -16.67
N GLY A 647 -3.91 -1.10 -16.43
CA GLY A 647 -3.02 -0.17 -15.74
C GLY A 647 -2.79 -0.58 -14.28
N VAL A 648 -1.53 -0.48 -13.81
CA VAL A 648 -1.18 -0.74 -12.42
C VAL A 648 -1.92 0.21 -11.48
N THR A 649 -2.36 -0.28 -10.32
CA THR A 649 -2.87 0.58 -9.25
C THR A 649 -1.76 0.79 -8.23
N TYR A 650 -1.44 2.04 -7.90
CA TYR A 650 -0.42 2.36 -6.91
C TYR A 650 -0.88 1.95 -5.51
N CYS A 651 -0.04 1.14 -4.83
CA CYS A 651 -0.38 0.55 -3.54
C CYS A 651 0.20 1.32 -2.33
N GLY A 652 1.05 2.34 -2.57
CA GLY A 652 1.65 3.15 -1.49
C GLY A 652 2.60 2.42 -0.54
N THR A 653 3.01 1.18 -0.83
CA THR A 653 3.79 0.38 0.12
C THR A 653 5.27 0.75 0.16
N SER A 654 5.95 0.50 1.29
CA SER A 654 7.41 0.65 1.44
C SER A 654 8.20 -0.20 0.44
N THR A 655 7.66 -1.35 0.02
CA THR A 655 8.25 -2.22 -1.01
C THR A 655 8.17 -1.59 -2.39
N SER A 656 7.01 -1.00 -2.73
CA SER A 656 6.80 -0.26 -3.98
C SER A 656 7.70 1.00 -4.03
N ALA A 657 7.76 1.78 -2.95
CA ALA A 657 8.63 2.94 -2.83
C ALA A 657 10.13 2.56 -2.90
N GLY A 658 10.54 1.49 -2.21
CA GLY A 658 11.91 0.97 -2.25
C GLY A 658 12.30 0.39 -3.63
N ALA A 659 11.33 -0.04 -4.43
CA ALA A 659 11.52 -0.49 -5.80
C ALA A 659 11.46 0.65 -6.85
N GLY A 660 11.18 1.89 -6.43
CA GLY A 660 11.09 3.06 -7.29
C GLY A 660 9.75 3.23 -8.01
N LEU A 661 8.69 2.54 -7.57
CA LEU A 661 7.33 2.75 -8.07
C LEU A 661 6.73 3.98 -7.38
N THR A 662 6.13 4.88 -8.15
CA THR A 662 5.46 6.10 -7.69
C THR A 662 4.11 6.26 -8.40
N MET A 663 3.30 7.24 -7.99
CA MET A 663 2.04 7.58 -8.70
C MET A 663 2.26 7.91 -10.18
N GLN A 664 3.42 8.44 -10.55
CA GLN A 664 3.77 8.75 -11.95
C GLN A 664 3.89 7.48 -12.83
N ASN A 665 4.04 6.31 -12.21
CA ASN A 665 4.12 5.04 -12.91
C ASN A 665 2.74 4.42 -13.18
N VAL A 666 1.66 5.00 -12.66
CA VAL A 666 0.28 4.60 -12.98
C VAL A 666 -0.07 5.18 -14.35
N PRO A 667 -0.35 4.35 -15.38
CA PRO A 667 -0.72 4.86 -16.68
C PRO A 667 -2.15 5.40 -16.67
N PHE A 668 -2.38 6.45 -17.46
CA PHE A 668 -3.73 6.92 -17.78
C PHE A 668 -4.43 5.95 -18.74
N TYR A 669 -5.76 6.08 -18.85
CA TYR A 669 -6.54 5.21 -19.73
C TYR A 669 -6.09 5.29 -21.18
N GLU A 670 -5.81 6.50 -21.66
CA GLU A 670 -5.39 6.79 -23.03
C GLU A 670 -4.06 6.11 -23.36
N GLU A 671 -3.14 6.05 -22.39
CA GLU A 671 -1.84 5.37 -22.53
C GLU A 671 -2.03 3.85 -22.64
N VAL A 672 -2.93 3.28 -21.83
CA VAL A 672 -3.31 1.86 -21.92
C VAL A 672 -3.97 1.57 -23.27
N ALA A 673 -4.91 2.41 -23.71
CA ALA A 673 -5.58 2.30 -25.00
C ALA A 673 -4.59 2.34 -26.17
N GLN A 674 -3.63 3.28 -26.14
CA GLN A 674 -2.60 3.40 -27.17
C GLN A 674 -1.70 2.16 -27.23
N PHE A 675 -1.32 1.61 -26.07
CA PHE A 675 -0.57 0.37 -25.99
C PHE A 675 -1.35 -0.80 -26.60
N VAL A 676 -2.64 -0.92 -26.27
CA VAL A 676 -3.52 -1.98 -26.78
C VAL A 676 -3.63 -1.91 -28.31
N VAL A 677 -3.84 -0.71 -28.87
CA VAL A 677 -3.90 -0.52 -30.32
C VAL A 677 -2.58 -0.92 -30.98
N SER A 678 -1.45 -0.58 -30.37
CA SER A 678 -0.12 -0.94 -30.87
C SER A 678 0.13 -2.45 -30.82
N LEU A 679 -0.26 -3.10 -29.72
CA LEU A 679 -0.19 -4.55 -29.57
C LEU A 679 -1.09 -5.26 -30.57
N ASN A 680 -2.34 -4.81 -30.74
CA ASN A 680 -3.26 -5.40 -31.70
C ASN A 680 -2.73 -5.34 -33.14
N LYS A 681 -2.15 -4.19 -33.54
CA LYS A 681 -1.50 -4.03 -34.85
C LYS A 681 -0.31 -4.96 -35.02
N GLU A 682 0.50 -5.16 -33.98
CA GLU A 682 1.64 -6.08 -34.03
C GLU A 682 1.20 -7.55 -34.12
N LEU A 683 0.13 -7.93 -33.41
CA LEU A 683 -0.47 -9.27 -33.53
C LEU A 683 -1.01 -9.51 -34.95
N GLU A 684 -1.71 -8.52 -35.52
CA GLU A 684 -2.22 -8.57 -36.90
C GLU A 684 -1.07 -8.65 -37.92
N ARG A 685 0.00 -7.88 -37.75
CA ARG A 685 1.20 -7.93 -38.59
C ARG A 685 1.84 -9.32 -38.64
N ARG A 686 1.72 -10.10 -37.57
CA ARG A 686 2.21 -11.49 -37.47
C ARG A 686 1.22 -12.53 -38.01
N GLY A 687 0.03 -12.11 -38.45
CA GLY A 687 -1.03 -13.02 -38.88
C GLY A 687 -1.70 -13.77 -37.73
N LEU A 688 -1.62 -13.25 -36.49
CA LEU A 688 -2.32 -13.84 -35.35
C LEU A 688 -3.77 -13.32 -35.32
N ASP A 689 -4.71 -14.25 -35.23
CA ASP A 689 -6.14 -13.95 -35.36
C ASP A 689 -6.76 -13.45 -34.05
N TYR A 690 -6.45 -12.20 -33.72
CA TYR A 690 -6.92 -11.46 -32.55
C TYR A 690 -7.59 -10.13 -32.94
N GLY A 691 -8.39 -9.57 -32.03
CA GLY A 691 -8.98 -8.25 -32.17
C GLY A 691 -9.35 -7.63 -30.82
N ILE A 692 -9.52 -6.31 -30.79
CA ILE A 692 -9.97 -5.59 -29.59
C ILE A 692 -11.48 -5.82 -29.42
N ALA A 693 -11.86 -6.42 -28.29
CA ALA A 693 -13.23 -6.89 -28.06
C ALA A 693 -14.04 -5.95 -27.16
N ALA A 694 -13.46 -5.53 -26.04
CA ALA A 694 -14.17 -4.81 -25.00
C ALA A 694 -13.25 -3.86 -24.23
N GLU A 695 -13.82 -2.86 -23.55
CA GLU A 695 -13.10 -1.97 -22.63
C GLU A 695 -13.85 -1.78 -21.32
N HIS A 696 -13.13 -1.27 -20.32
CA HIS A 696 -13.70 -0.72 -19.10
C HIS A 696 -12.82 0.45 -18.66
N ALA A 697 -13.12 1.63 -19.19
CA ALA A 697 -12.31 2.83 -18.98
C ALA A 697 -12.16 3.18 -17.50
N HIS A 698 -13.20 2.92 -16.69
CA HIS A 698 -13.17 3.22 -15.27
C HIS A 698 -12.14 2.39 -14.48
N SER A 699 -11.79 1.18 -14.94
CA SER A 699 -10.71 0.37 -14.33
C SER A 699 -9.39 0.42 -15.11
N CYS A 700 -9.27 1.33 -16.08
CA CYS A 700 -8.15 1.41 -17.01
C CYS A 700 -7.78 0.03 -17.60
N CYS A 701 -8.77 -0.68 -18.14
CA CYS A 701 -8.59 -2.04 -18.63
C CYS A 701 -9.24 -2.24 -20.00
N VAL A 702 -8.55 -2.97 -20.87
CA VAL A 702 -9.00 -3.28 -22.23
C VAL A 702 -8.78 -4.76 -22.52
N LEU A 703 -9.68 -5.35 -23.30
CA LEU A 703 -9.69 -6.76 -23.68
C LEU A 703 -9.36 -6.92 -25.17
N ILE A 704 -8.28 -7.64 -25.47
CA ILE A 704 -8.08 -8.25 -26.78
C ILE A 704 -8.55 -9.71 -26.69
N ALA A 705 -9.28 -10.20 -27.70
CA ALA A 705 -9.76 -11.57 -27.76
C ALA A 705 -9.34 -12.24 -29.08
N SER A 706 -9.17 -13.56 -29.05
CA SER A 706 -9.02 -14.34 -30.28
C SER A 706 -10.31 -14.29 -31.09
N ARG A 707 -10.23 -14.19 -32.42
CA ARG A 707 -11.42 -14.19 -33.29
C ARG A 707 -12.20 -15.52 -33.30
N ARG A 708 -11.71 -16.56 -32.60
CA ARG A 708 -12.53 -17.72 -32.19
C ARG A 708 -13.82 -17.32 -31.45
N PHE A 709 -13.79 -16.18 -30.77
CA PHE A 709 -14.94 -15.60 -30.06
C PHE A 709 -15.59 -14.45 -30.84
N HIS A 710 -15.34 -14.34 -32.14
CA HIS A 710 -15.97 -13.36 -33.01
C HIS A 710 -16.81 -14.09 -34.07
N VAL A 711 -18.09 -14.25 -33.78
CA VAL A 711 -19.05 -15.03 -34.58
C VAL A 711 -20.10 -14.10 -35.14
N ASP A 712 -20.42 -14.24 -36.42
CA ASP A 712 -21.44 -13.43 -37.12
C ASP A 712 -21.27 -11.91 -36.97
N GLY A 713 -20.01 -11.44 -36.98
CA GLY A 713 -19.69 -10.02 -36.85
C GLY A 713 -19.77 -9.47 -35.42
N LYS A 714 -19.94 -10.34 -34.41
CA LYS A 714 -20.12 -9.95 -33.00
C LYS A 714 -19.15 -10.65 -32.07
N TRP A 715 -18.67 -9.92 -31.08
CA TRP A 715 -17.85 -10.49 -30.01
C TRP A 715 -18.68 -11.29 -29.01
N HIS A 716 -18.18 -12.46 -28.64
CA HIS A 716 -18.77 -13.39 -27.68
C HIS A 716 -17.79 -13.64 -26.52
N SER A 717 -17.34 -12.55 -25.89
CA SER A 717 -16.40 -12.63 -24.76
C SER A 717 -17.09 -13.05 -23.47
N ARG A 718 -18.41 -12.92 -23.34
CA ARG A 718 -19.12 -13.31 -22.12
C ARG A 718 -19.24 -14.82 -21.97
N ILE A 719 -19.47 -15.23 -20.74
CA ILE A 719 -19.57 -16.65 -20.36
C ILE A 719 -21.05 -16.99 -20.15
N ASP A 720 -21.51 -18.03 -20.82
CA ASP A 720 -22.78 -18.68 -20.47
C ASP A 720 -22.53 -19.64 -19.31
N TYR A 721 -22.74 -19.14 -18.09
CA TYR A 721 -22.48 -19.92 -16.87
C TYR A 721 -23.38 -21.16 -16.72
N PRO A 722 -24.70 -21.09 -16.96
CA PRO A 722 -25.54 -22.28 -17.03
C PRO A 722 -24.99 -23.33 -18.00
N ARG A 723 -24.68 -22.93 -19.24
CA ARG A 723 -24.15 -23.83 -20.26
C ARG A 723 -22.81 -24.45 -19.85
N PHE A 724 -21.92 -23.67 -19.22
CA PHE A 724 -20.65 -24.18 -18.69
C PHE A 724 -20.87 -25.32 -17.68
N PHE A 725 -21.82 -25.19 -16.77
CA PHE A 725 -22.09 -26.23 -15.77
C PHE A 725 -22.75 -27.46 -16.36
N GLU A 726 -23.69 -27.30 -17.29
CA GLU A 726 -24.27 -28.43 -18.05
C GLU A 726 -23.17 -29.26 -18.73
N LEU A 727 -22.25 -28.60 -19.43
CA LEU A 727 -21.14 -29.25 -20.13
C LEU A 727 -20.13 -29.89 -19.16
N LEU A 728 -19.87 -29.25 -18.02
CA LEU A 728 -18.99 -29.79 -16.98
C LEU A 728 -19.57 -31.06 -16.35
N GLU A 729 -20.86 -31.07 -16.06
CA GLU A 729 -21.57 -32.24 -15.53
C GLU A 729 -21.60 -33.37 -16.55
N GLN A 730 -21.84 -33.05 -17.82
CA GLN A 730 -21.78 -34.03 -18.91
C GLN A 730 -20.37 -34.64 -19.01
N GLU A 731 -19.31 -33.82 -19.04
CA GLU A 731 -17.93 -34.30 -19.07
C GLU A 731 -17.63 -35.23 -17.88
N LYS A 732 -18.15 -34.93 -16.68
CA LYS A 732 -18.00 -35.79 -15.49
C LYS A 732 -18.81 -37.09 -15.58
N ALA A 733 -19.95 -37.09 -16.26
CA ALA A 733 -20.84 -38.24 -16.36
C ALA A 733 -20.44 -39.23 -17.46
N ASP A 734 -20.09 -38.75 -18.66
CA ASP A 734 -19.86 -39.59 -19.84
C ASP A 734 -18.46 -39.41 -20.48
N GLY A 735 -17.66 -38.46 -19.99
CA GLY A 735 -16.31 -38.18 -20.52
C GLY A 735 -16.29 -37.30 -21.77
N THR A 736 -17.43 -36.75 -22.21
CA THR A 736 -17.52 -35.86 -23.37
C THR A 736 -16.89 -34.51 -23.06
N SER A 737 -15.70 -34.27 -23.60
CA SER A 737 -15.00 -33.01 -23.41
C SER A 737 -15.59 -31.89 -24.28
N PHE A 738 -15.53 -30.66 -23.78
CA PHE A 738 -16.00 -29.46 -24.45
C PHE A 738 -14.93 -28.37 -24.49
N ARG A 739 -15.12 -27.44 -25.42
CA ARG A 739 -14.21 -26.36 -25.76
C ARG A 739 -14.69 -25.02 -25.21
N PRO A 740 -13.80 -24.02 -25.12
CA PRO A 740 -14.13 -22.64 -24.72
C PRO A 740 -15.27 -21.98 -25.51
N GLU A 741 -15.43 -22.34 -26.78
CA GLU A 741 -16.44 -21.82 -27.69
C GLU A 741 -17.85 -22.35 -27.39
N ASP A 742 -17.98 -23.49 -26.70
CA ASP A 742 -19.27 -24.16 -26.48
C ASP A 742 -20.14 -23.50 -25.39
N TYR A 743 -19.57 -22.53 -24.65
CA TYR A 743 -20.21 -21.81 -23.56
C TYR A 743 -19.96 -20.29 -23.63
N MET A 744 -19.81 -19.76 -24.85
CA MET A 744 -19.67 -18.33 -25.09
C MET A 744 -21.03 -17.63 -25.20
N LYS A 745 -21.09 -16.38 -24.74
CA LYS A 745 -22.26 -15.50 -24.83
C LYS A 745 -21.86 -14.17 -25.46
N GLU A 746 -22.77 -13.58 -26.23
CA GLU A 746 -22.57 -12.26 -26.85
C GLU A 746 -22.15 -11.21 -25.82
N THR A 747 -21.18 -10.38 -26.20
CA THR A 747 -20.72 -9.23 -25.42
C THR A 747 -21.71 -8.08 -25.62
N GLU A 748 -22.16 -7.48 -24.52
CA GLU A 748 -23.10 -6.34 -24.61
C GLU A 748 -22.48 -5.16 -25.34
N GLU A 749 -23.31 -4.44 -26.08
CA GLU A 749 -22.89 -3.30 -26.89
C GLU A 749 -22.13 -2.24 -26.06
N TRP A 750 -22.65 -1.86 -24.89
CA TRP A 750 -22.01 -0.87 -24.01
C TRP A 750 -20.64 -1.33 -23.47
N ALA A 751 -20.33 -2.62 -23.53
CA ALA A 751 -19.05 -3.17 -23.10
C ALA A 751 -18.00 -3.19 -24.23
N LEU A 752 -18.43 -3.08 -25.49
CA LEU A 752 -17.55 -3.14 -26.65
C LEU A 752 -16.53 -1.97 -26.67
N TRP A 753 -15.42 -2.20 -27.36
CA TRP A 753 -14.38 -1.19 -27.57
C TRP A 753 -14.97 0.13 -28.12
N GLY A 754 -14.60 1.26 -27.52
CA GLY A 754 -15.11 2.59 -27.86
C GLY A 754 -16.35 3.05 -27.09
N ASN A 755 -17.02 2.19 -26.32
CA ASN A 755 -18.26 2.52 -25.61
C ASN A 755 -18.08 2.81 -24.10
N GLY A 756 -16.85 2.88 -23.60
CA GLY A 756 -16.48 3.18 -22.22
C GLY A 756 -16.60 2.01 -21.25
N GLY A 757 -17.48 1.05 -21.52
CA GLY A 757 -17.55 -0.21 -20.81
C GLY A 757 -18.32 -0.19 -19.49
N PHE A 758 -18.85 0.94 -19.08
CA PHE A 758 -19.53 1.08 -17.78
C PHE A 758 -20.99 0.62 -17.90
N ASP A 759 -21.48 -0.14 -16.91
CA ASP A 759 -22.85 -0.67 -16.93
C ASP A 759 -23.86 0.48 -16.89
N PRO A 760 -24.77 0.60 -17.88
CA PRO A 760 -25.79 1.65 -17.90
C PRO A 760 -26.80 1.56 -16.74
N ASN A 761 -26.90 0.41 -16.06
CA ASN A 761 -27.78 0.24 -14.90
C ASN A 761 -27.17 0.73 -13.57
N ASP A 762 -25.90 1.14 -13.60
CA ASP A 762 -25.15 1.64 -12.45
C ASP A 762 -24.92 3.16 -12.57
N GLU A 763 -24.82 3.83 -11.43
CA GLU A 763 -24.50 5.26 -11.38
C GLU A 763 -23.01 5.46 -11.13
N ARG A 764 -22.33 6.17 -12.03
CA ARG A 764 -20.93 6.53 -11.83
C ARG A 764 -20.82 7.67 -10.83
N VAL A 765 -20.17 7.40 -9.70
CA VAL A 765 -19.85 8.44 -8.72
C VAL A 765 -18.59 9.19 -9.14
N HIS A 766 -18.71 10.51 -9.25
CA HIS A 766 -17.61 11.42 -9.56
C HIS A 766 -17.27 12.24 -8.32
N LYS A 767 -15.97 12.55 -8.13
CA LYS A 767 -15.54 13.53 -7.10
C LYS A 767 -16.24 14.87 -7.30
N ARG A 768 -16.52 15.59 -6.21
CA ARG A 768 -17.12 16.94 -6.22
C ARG A 768 -16.37 17.84 -7.22
N GLY A 769 -17.11 18.60 -8.03
CA GLY A 769 -16.56 19.48 -9.09
C GLY A 769 -16.36 18.82 -10.46
N LYS A 770 -16.02 17.53 -10.55
CA LYS A 770 -15.74 16.86 -11.83
C LYS A 770 -17.01 16.62 -12.68
N LYS A 771 -18.15 16.37 -12.03
CA LYS A 771 -19.46 16.24 -12.73
C LYS A 771 -19.85 17.57 -13.41
N ALA A 772 -19.67 18.69 -12.72
CA ALA A 772 -19.95 20.02 -13.27
C ALA A 772 -18.96 20.43 -14.40
N ALA A 773 -17.72 19.93 -14.36
CA ALA A 773 -16.76 20.15 -15.44
C ALA A 773 -17.08 19.28 -16.68
N LEU A 774 -17.46 18.01 -16.49
CA LEU A 774 -17.85 17.12 -17.58
C LEU A 774 -19.13 17.60 -18.27
N GLN A 775 -20.10 18.07 -17.48
CA GLN A 775 -21.36 18.60 -18.00
C GLN A 775 -21.14 19.90 -18.79
N ARG A 776 -20.29 20.81 -18.31
CA ARG A 776 -19.86 21.99 -19.07
C ARG A 776 -19.10 21.66 -20.36
N ALA A 777 -18.38 20.54 -20.40
CA ALA A 777 -17.68 20.09 -21.61
C ALA A 777 -18.57 19.33 -22.60
N LEU A 778 -19.73 18.83 -22.16
CA LEU A 778 -20.75 18.23 -23.02
C LEU A 778 -21.73 19.29 -23.58
N GLU A 779 -21.90 20.39 -22.84
CA GLU A 779 -22.73 21.55 -23.22
C GLU A 779 -21.98 22.55 -24.13
N ALA A 780 -20.65 22.45 -24.21
CA ALA A 780 -19.77 23.23 -25.10
C ALA A 780 -19.38 22.41 -26.33
#